data_AF-A0A4S4E5M3-F1
#
_entry.id   AF-A0A4S4E5M3-F1
#
_cell.length_a   1.000
_cell.length_b   1.000
_cell.length_c   1.000
_cell.angle_alpha   90.00
_cell.angle_beta   90.00
_cell.angle_gamma   90.00
#
_symmetry.space_group_name_H-M   'P 1'
#
loop_
_entity.id
_entity.type
_entity.pdbx_description
1 polymer ?
#
loop_
_entity_poly.entity_id
_entity_poly.type
_entity_poly.pdbx_seq_one_letter_code
_entity_poly.pdbx_strand_id
1 'polypeptide(L)'
;MGVASYTVGLNSRVEELMKLLDVKSSRVQVLGFHGMGGVGKTTLAKALYNKLRKLLGDLLGNAPLVNDVNAGKKAIRRILHEKRVLVVLDDVDNLSQLGVLAARSEWFYEGSRIIITTRDRDVLLAYHVNDIYEGTRNIQGIILDFEKKNFPKEKSAKSISRDKLRQTPSITSVVTYLMETYKEYFNHVANKEGEMILQTKPFQSMICLLLQLSNVRLEGNFKCIPPDLKWLQWRTCPLKNLPSNFCPRQLAVLDLSESKIENVAENLMVMNLHGCCNLTAIPDLSKHHALEKLILERCISLTTIHKSLGDMTTLRHLNMRGCYNIVDFPNDVSGLKHLEILILSGCSKLKELPQDMRGMNSLKELLIDGTAIEKLPDTIFLLTKLEKLSLDRCQSLKRLPQCIGKLGSLRDFSLNGSALEDMPDSIGSLGNLEQLSLMWCKSLTVLPDSVGKIKSLTKFWLNSSSVKELPTSIGSLVYLKDLSLGNCCDISRLPVSIGGLASVVDLQLDGTSIIDLPDQVNGLKSLEKLEMRNCRSLRSLPESIGCVLTLSTLIIVNAAITELPESIGKLENLIMLRLNKCTKLCRLPTSIGNLKSLHHLLMEETAVTELPENFGMLSRLMILKMAKKPDHEVSQNAENTELPSSFSNLSLLEEFDARAWKITGKRPDDFEKLSSLVLLNLSHNDFSSLPCSLTGLSILEKLVLSHCKYLKVLPPLPSSLIELNAANCTALESISDISNLENLRNLNLANCEKLTGIPGLERLKFLRWLYMSGCSSCSSVLALRNLNSLCVPGSEIPDWFTRDEVSYSKPKNRVIKAVIVGIVVSIDHSIQDDLRDQSPVVAGILITILRLNVPIFNTAPLLEGVPKTDEDHFYLCRYENHTPLVLFLKDGDKIRVATQNPSPVMGVHLKKCGIHLVFENDDDYVGDENLFGEGQQSVSQKLTTFMGSSEEDKQTLDPISKVEREKPERKQRDGNSFVLLFIVLPLSFLLLSWLVFMFYIYS
;
A
#
# COMPACT_ATOMS: atom_id res chain seq x y z
N MET A 1 -4.60 4.83 -16.17
CA MET A 1 -4.29 5.50 -17.45
C MET A 1 -5.57 6.12 -18.00
N GLY A 2 -5.57 7.42 -18.29
CA GLY A 2 -6.75 8.16 -18.75
C GLY A 2 -6.95 8.06 -20.27
N VAL A 3 -8.07 7.47 -20.67
CA VAL A 3 -8.74 7.75 -21.94
C VAL A 3 -10.10 8.31 -21.56
N ALA A 4 -10.61 9.31 -22.29
CA ALA A 4 -11.95 9.83 -22.06
C ALA A 4 -12.98 8.69 -22.04
N SER A 5 -13.91 8.73 -21.10
CA SER A 5 -14.89 7.67 -20.83
C SER A 5 -15.88 7.40 -21.96
N TYR A 6 -15.79 8.14 -23.08
CA TYR A 6 -16.76 8.10 -24.17
C TYR A 6 -16.03 8.23 -25.53
N THR A 7 -15.82 7.10 -26.21
CA THR A 7 -15.30 7.07 -27.59
C THR A 7 -16.40 6.65 -28.57
N VAL A 8 -16.80 7.55 -29.46
CA VAL A 8 -17.77 7.26 -30.54
C VAL A 8 -16.99 6.78 -31.77
N GLY A 9 -17.39 5.65 -32.37
CA GLY A 9 -16.76 5.09 -33.59
C GLY A 9 -15.64 4.06 -33.36
N LEU A 10 -15.20 3.84 -32.11
CA LEU A 10 -14.20 2.81 -31.76
C LEU A 10 -14.82 1.46 -31.37
N ASN A 11 -16.12 1.43 -31.04
CA ASN A 11 -16.80 0.26 -30.48
C ASN A 11 -16.79 -0.97 -31.42
N SER A 12 -17.00 -0.79 -32.72
CA SER A 12 -17.01 -1.89 -33.69
C SER A 12 -15.64 -2.56 -33.85
N ARG A 13 -14.56 -1.76 -33.89
CA ARG A 13 -13.19 -2.28 -33.95
C ARG A 13 -12.79 -2.99 -32.66
N VAL A 14 -13.18 -2.45 -31.50
CA VAL A 14 -12.97 -3.11 -30.21
C VAL A 14 -13.75 -4.43 -30.13
N GLU A 15 -14.96 -4.52 -30.70
CA GLU A 15 -15.72 -5.78 -30.77
C GLU A 15 -15.11 -6.82 -31.70
N GLU A 16 -14.53 -6.40 -32.82
CA GLU A 16 -13.77 -7.26 -33.72
C GLU A 16 -12.51 -7.82 -33.02
N LEU A 17 -11.77 -6.96 -32.31
CA LEU A 17 -10.60 -7.38 -31.51
C LEU A 17 -10.98 -8.29 -30.33
N MET A 18 -12.16 -8.10 -29.73
CA MET A 18 -12.67 -8.98 -28.67
C MET A 18 -12.99 -10.39 -29.20
N LYS A 19 -13.35 -10.53 -30.48
CA LYS A 19 -13.53 -11.85 -31.12
C LYS A 19 -12.18 -12.52 -31.39
N LEU A 20 -11.17 -11.76 -31.82
CA LEU A 20 -9.80 -12.24 -32.03
C LEU A 20 -9.12 -12.68 -30.72
N LEU A 21 -9.34 -11.94 -29.63
CA LEU A 21 -8.86 -12.28 -28.28
C LEU A 21 -9.57 -13.47 -27.61
N ASP A 22 -10.55 -14.08 -28.28
CA ASP A 22 -11.32 -15.26 -27.85
C ASP A 22 -11.40 -15.42 -26.32
N VAL A 23 -12.08 -14.47 -25.66
CA VAL A 23 -12.00 -14.26 -24.20
C VAL A 23 -12.50 -15.46 -23.39
N LYS A 24 -13.16 -16.43 -24.03
CA LYS A 24 -13.63 -17.68 -23.41
C LYS A 24 -12.63 -18.85 -23.52
N SER A 25 -11.56 -18.69 -24.30
CA SER A 25 -10.52 -19.71 -24.49
C SER A 25 -9.65 -19.89 -23.23
N SER A 26 -9.35 -21.15 -22.89
CA SER A 26 -8.43 -21.52 -21.81
C SER A 26 -6.95 -21.34 -22.17
N ARG A 27 -6.61 -21.00 -23.42
CA ARG A 27 -5.20 -20.77 -23.81
C ARG A 27 -4.75 -19.34 -23.50
N VAL A 28 -3.44 -19.15 -23.32
CA VAL A 28 -2.82 -17.81 -23.27
C VAL A 28 -2.82 -17.23 -24.68
N GLN A 29 -3.25 -15.96 -24.83
CA GLN A 29 -3.24 -15.27 -26.13
C GLN A 29 -2.53 -13.93 -26.05
N VAL A 30 -1.72 -13.66 -27.07
CA VAL A 30 -0.93 -12.44 -27.24
C VAL A 30 -1.38 -11.72 -28.52
N LEU A 31 -1.79 -10.46 -28.40
CA LEU A 31 -2.22 -9.61 -29.52
C LEU A 31 -1.27 -8.42 -29.71
N GLY A 32 -0.75 -8.28 -30.93
CA GLY A 32 0.20 -7.22 -31.29
C GLY A 32 -0.43 -6.11 -32.14
N PHE A 33 -0.30 -4.86 -31.70
CA PHE A 33 -0.66 -3.67 -32.47
C PHE A 33 0.59 -3.03 -33.08
N HIS A 34 0.62 -2.91 -34.41
CA HIS A 34 1.77 -2.39 -35.15
C HIS A 34 1.42 -1.19 -36.03
N GLY A 35 2.36 -0.25 -36.20
CA GLY A 35 2.26 0.89 -37.12
C GLY A 35 3.00 2.16 -36.66
N MET A 36 3.14 3.15 -37.53
CA MET A 36 3.84 4.42 -37.23
C MET A 36 3.18 5.24 -36.10
N GLY A 37 3.88 6.23 -35.56
CA GLY A 37 3.31 7.16 -34.56
C GLY A 37 2.06 7.88 -35.09
N GLY A 38 1.04 8.08 -34.25
CA GLY A 38 -0.18 8.81 -34.61
C GLY A 38 -1.33 7.98 -35.23
N VAL A 39 -1.13 6.69 -35.54
CA VAL A 39 -2.17 5.83 -36.16
C VAL A 39 -3.21 5.23 -35.19
N GLY A 40 -3.23 5.68 -33.93
CA GLY A 40 -4.25 5.30 -32.94
C GLY A 40 -4.02 3.99 -32.16
N LYS A 41 -2.82 3.38 -32.22
CA LYS A 41 -2.48 2.08 -31.56
C LYS A 41 -2.72 2.10 -30.05
N THR A 42 -2.07 3.03 -29.36
CA THR A 42 -2.17 3.19 -27.91
C THR A 42 -3.60 3.51 -27.45
N THR A 43 -4.36 4.26 -28.26
CA THR A 43 -5.77 4.57 -28.00
C THR A 43 -6.65 3.33 -28.10
N LEU A 44 -6.43 2.48 -29.10
CA LEU A 44 -7.18 1.24 -29.31
C LEU A 44 -6.84 0.19 -28.23
N ALA A 45 -5.57 0.04 -27.88
CA ALA A 45 -5.11 -0.86 -26.81
C ALA A 45 -5.68 -0.46 -25.43
N LYS A 46 -5.69 0.84 -25.12
CA LYS A 46 -6.28 1.36 -23.86
C LYS A 46 -7.80 1.21 -23.82
N ALA A 47 -8.50 1.40 -24.94
CA ALA A 47 -9.94 1.16 -25.04
C ALA A 47 -10.32 -0.32 -24.82
N LEU A 48 -9.53 -1.24 -25.40
CA LEU A 48 -9.69 -2.69 -25.23
C LEU A 48 -9.43 -3.13 -23.78
N TYR A 49 -8.36 -2.61 -23.15
CA TYR A 49 -8.06 -2.83 -21.74
C TYR A 49 -9.22 -2.42 -20.82
N ASN A 50 -9.78 -1.22 -21.02
CA ASN A 50 -10.88 -0.74 -20.19
C ASN A 50 -12.15 -1.60 -20.34
N LYS A 51 -12.40 -2.18 -21.53
CA LYS A 51 -13.53 -3.08 -21.78
C LYS A 51 -13.31 -4.46 -21.14
N LEU A 52 -12.09 -5.02 -21.21
CA LEU A 52 -11.72 -6.29 -20.57
C LEU A 52 -11.69 -6.18 -19.04
N ARG A 53 -11.21 -5.06 -18.48
CA ARG A 53 -11.22 -4.80 -17.04
C ARG A 53 -12.63 -4.78 -16.45
N LYS A 54 -13.62 -4.29 -17.20
CA LYS A 54 -15.04 -4.34 -16.78
C LYS A 54 -15.64 -5.75 -16.81
N LEU A 55 -15.07 -6.66 -17.60
CA LEU A 55 -15.48 -8.07 -17.70
C LEU A 55 -14.78 -8.97 -16.68
N LEU A 56 -13.55 -8.60 -16.28
CA LEU A 56 -12.75 -9.29 -15.27
C LEU A 56 -12.84 -8.53 -13.94
N GLY A 57 -13.99 -8.66 -13.27
CA GLY A 57 -14.18 -8.21 -11.89
C GLY A 57 -13.47 -9.13 -10.90
N ASP A 58 -12.75 -8.50 -9.96
CA ASP A 58 -12.05 -9.07 -8.79
C ASP A 58 -10.86 -9.98 -9.06
N LEU A 59 -9.64 -9.44 -9.06
CA LEU A 59 -8.41 -10.26 -8.92
C LEU A 59 -7.12 -9.44 -8.74
N LEU A 60 -6.97 -8.66 -7.67
CA LEU A 60 -5.63 -8.23 -7.21
C LEU A 60 -5.61 -8.08 -5.68
N GLY A 61 -5.29 -9.17 -5.00
CA GLY A 61 -4.87 -9.19 -3.58
C GLY A 61 -3.35 -9.15 -3.45
N ASN A 62 -2.89 -8.67 -2.29
CA ASN A 62 -1.53 -8.24 -1.92
C ASN A 62 -0.35 -9.11 -2.40
N ALA A 63 0.73 -8.45 -2.83
CA ALA A 63 2.02 -9.04 -3.15
C ALA A 63 3.02 -8.88 -1.99
N PRO A 64 3.95 -9.83 -1.77
CA PRO A 64 4.95 -9.76 -0.70
C PRO A 64 6.12 -8.81 -1.04
N LEU A 65 6.78 -8.29 -0.01
CA LEU A 65 8.03 -7.53 -0.11
C LEU A 65 9.16 -8.42 -0.62
N VAL A 66 9.96 -7.90 -1.57
CA VAL A 66 11.08 -8.64 -2.17
C VAL A 66 12.33 -7.77 -2.21
N ASN A 67 13.42 -8.28 -1.64
CA ASN A 67 14.69 -7.55 -1.45
C ASN A 67 15.78 -7.91 -2.49
N ASP A 68 15.44 -8.67 -3.53
CA ASP A 68 16.36 -9.07 -4.61
C ASP A 68 15.63 -9.12 -5.98
N VAL A 69 16.33 -8.73 -7.05
CA VAL A 69 15.78 -8.68 -8.42
C VAL A 69 15.47 -10.08 -8.97
N ASN A 70 16.25 -11.10 -8.61
CA ASN A 70 15.99 -12.48 -9.03
C ASN A 70 14.87 -13.14 -8.20
N ALA A 71 14.81 -12.87 -6.90
CA ALA A 71 13.66 -13.21 -6.06
C ALA A 71 12.38 -12.51 -6.55
N GLY A 72 12.48 -11.26 -7.02
CA GLY A 72 11.36 -10.48 -7.57
C GLY A 72 10.87 -11.08 -8.89
N LYS A 73 11.77 -11.47 -9.78
CA LYS A 73 11.45 -12.23 -11.00
C LYS A 73 10.79 -13.57 -10.68
N LYS A 74 11.25 -14.30 -9.64
CA LYS A 74 10.67 -15.57 -9.22
C LYS A 74 9.28 -15.40 -8.59
N ALA A 75 9.06 -14.33 -7.81
CA ALA A 75 7.77 -13.98 -7.21
C ALA A 75 6.74 -13.51 -8.27
N ILE A 76 7.15 -12.64 -9.20
CA ILE A 76 6.32 -12.24 -10.34
C ILE A 76 5.99 -13.45 -11.20
N ARG A 77 6.96 -14.31 -11.50
CA ARG A 77 6.73 -15.57 -12.23
C ARG A 77 5.73 -16.48 -11.51
N ARG A 78 5.82 -16.62 -10.18
CA ARG A 78 4.88 -17.41 -9.38
C ARG A 78 3.46 -16.83 -9.47
N ILE A 79 3.29 -15.51 -9.37
CA ILE A 79 1.99 -14.83 -9.49
C ILE A 79 1.39 -14.98 -10.90
N LEU A 80 2.21 -14.78 -11.94
CA LEU A 80 1.76 -14.89 -13.34
C LEU A 80 1.42 -16.35 -13.73
N HIS A 81 2.00 -17.34 -13.05
CA HIS A 81 1.76 -18.77 -13.28
C HIS A 81 0.64 -19.37 -12.41
N GLU A 82 0.18 -18.69 -11.37
CA GLU A 82 -0.89 -19.17 -10.47
C GLU A 82 -2.25 -18.49 -10.73
N LYS A 83 -2.29 -17.36 -11.45
CA LYS A 83 -3.51 -16.56 -11.68
C LYS A 83 -3.66 -16.11 -13.12
N ARG A 84 -4.90 -16.02 -13.60
CA ARG A 84 -5.23 -15.41 -14.90
C ARG A 84 -4.99 -13.90 -14.84
N VAL A 85 -4.23 -13.38 -15.81
CA VAL A 85 -3.83 -11.97 -15.84
C VAL A 85 -4.08 -11.30 -17.19
N LEU A 86 -4.29 -9.98 -17.17
CA LEU A 86 -4.34 -9.11 -18.35
C LEU A 86 -3.14 -8.15 -18.32
N VAL A 87 -2.24 -8.27 -19.29
CA VAL A 87 -1.00 -7.47 -19.38
C VAL A 87 -1.01 -6.59 -20.62
N VAL A 88 -0.69 -5.31 -20.47
CA VAL A 88 -0.59 -4.35 -21.59
C VAL A 88 0.81 -3.72 -21.59
N LEU A 89 1.54 -3.92 -22.69
CA LEU A 89 2.87 -3.38 -22.93
C LEU A 89 2.77 -2.30 -24.02
N ASP A 90 2.94 -1.03 -23.63
CA ASP A 90 2.82 0.15 -24.50
C ASP A 90 4.21 0.56 -25.02
N ASP A 91 4.33 0.89 -26.32
CA ASP A 91 5.55 1.34 -27.02
C ASP A 91 6.81 0.44 -26.85
N VAL A 92 6.67 -0.88 -27.04
CA VAL A 92 7.81 -1.82 -26.97
C VAL A 92 8.67 -1.68 -28.22
N ASP A 93 9.89 -1.14 -28.10
CA ASP A 93 10.77 -0.81 -29.23
C ASP A 93 12.01 -1.73 -29.33
N ASN A 94 12.21 -2.67 -28.40
CA ASN A 94 13.32 -3.61 -28.43
C ASN A 94 12.97 -4.96 -27.76
N LEU A 95 13.41 -6.07 -28.36
CA LEU A 95 13.26 -7.45 -27.84
C LEU A 95 13.77 -7.66 -26.41
N SER A 96 14.80 -6.93 -26.00
CA SER A 96 15.35 -6.98 -24.63
C SER A 96 14.34 -6.52 -23.56
N GLN A 97 13.39 -5.64 -23.90
CA GLN A 97 12.33 -5.19 -22.99
C GLN A 97 11.31 -6.30 -22.69
N LEU A 98 11.05 -7.18 -23.67
CA LEU A 98 10.21 -8.36 -23.48
C LEU A 98 10.91 -9.40 -22.61
N GLY A 99 12.24 -9.55 -22.75
CA GLY A 99 13.06 -10.47 -21.94
C GLY A 99 13.12 -10.15 -20.45
N VAL A 100 12.82 -8.91 -20.03
CA VAL A 100 12.85 -8.48 -18.62
C VAL A 100 11.52 -8.72 -17.89
N LEU A 101 10.39 -8.74 -18.60
CA LEU A 101 9.04 -8.85 -18.02
C LEU A 101 8.30 -10.14 -18.39
N ALA A 102 8.62 -10.78 -19.52
CA ALA A 102 7.89 -11.97 -19.99
C ALA A 102 8.71 -12.72 -21.05
N ALA A 103 9.52 -13.71 -20.68
CA ALA A 103 10.41 -14.35 -21.65
C ALA A 103 9.71 -15.29 -22.65
N ARG A 104 8.56 -15.91 -22.30
CA ARG A 104 7.76 -16.84 -23.15
C ARG A 104 6.29 -16.87 -22.70
N SER A 105 5.36 -17.28 -23.58
CA SER A 105 3.94 -17.46 -23.25
C SER A 105 3.67 -18.46 -22.11
N GLU A 106 4.60 -19.37 -21.87
CA GLU A 106 4.63 -20.38 -20.79
C GLU A 106 4.75 -19.78 -19.38
N TRP A 107 5.05 -18.48 -19.25
CA TRP A 107 5.12 -17.79 -17.95
C TRP A 107 3.75 -17.45 -17.36
N PHE A 108 2.69 -17.58 -18.16
CA PHE A 108 1.36 -17.12 -17.81
C PHE A 108 0.41 -18.31 -17.62
N TYR A 109 -0.44 -18.23 -16.59
CA TYR A 109 -1.48 -19.22 -16.33
C TYR A 109 -2.49 -19.27 -17.48
N GLU A 110 -3.02 -20.47 -17.75
CA GLU A 110 -4.00 -20.74 -18.79
C GLU A 110 -5.22 -19.79 -18.73
N GLY A 111 -5.48 -19.09 -19.84
CA GLY A 111 -6.54 -18.09 -19.98
C GLY A 111 -6.09 -16.64 -19.81
N SER A 112 -4.78 -16.38 -19.67
CA SER A 112 -4.23 -15.01 -19.61
C SER A 112 -4.26 -14.29 -20.97
N ARG A 113 -4.30 -12.96 -20.96
CA ARG A 113 -4.38 -12.10 -22.17
C ARG A 113 -3.29 -11.03 -22.16
N ILE A 114 -2.55 -10.91 -23.26
CA ILE A 114 -1.40 -10.01 -23.37
C ILE A 114 -1.57 -9.11 -24.59
N ILE A 115 -1.40 -7.81 -24.41
CA ILE A 115 -1.50 -6.81 -25.48
C ILE A 115 -0.14 -6.10 -25.59
N ILE A 116 0.43 -6.08 -26.80
CA ILE A 116 1.70 -5.40 -27.09
C ILE A 116 1.46 -4.33 -28.15
N THR A 117 1.94 -3.12 -27.94
CA THR A 117 1.98 -2.09 -28.99
C THR A 117 3.43 -1.78 -29.35
N THR A 118 3.72 -1.66 -30.63
CA THR A 118 5.08 -1.36 -31.10
C THR A 118 5.08 -0.63 -32.45
N ARG A 119 6.20 0.04 -32.73
CA ARG A 119 6.53 0.63 -34.03
C ARG A 119 7.35 -0.32 -34.90
N ASP A 120 7.94 -1.35 -34.32
CA ASP A 120 8.84 -2.30 -34.97
C ASP A 120 8.13 -3.65 -35.09
N ARG A 121 7.88 -4.09 -36.32
CA ARG A 121 7.18 -5.36 -36.59
C ARG A 121 8.03 -6.56 -36.21
N ASP A 122 9.35 -6.45 -36.28
CA ASP A 122 10.27 -7.56 -36.07
C ASP A 122 10.30 -7.97 -34.59
N VAL A 123 10.01 -7.04 -33.68
CA VAL A 123 9.81 -7.31 -32.24
C VAL A 123 8.61 -8.23 -31.98
N LEU A 124 7.53 -8.13 -32.76
CA LEU A 124 6.35 -9.01 -32.62
C LEU A 124 6.59 -10.40 -33.22
N LEU A 125 7.31 -10.45 -34.35
CA LEU A 125 7.62 -11.71 -35.04
C LEU A 125 8.59 -12.58 -34.22
N ALA A 126 9.60 -11.96 -33.61
CA ALA A 126 10.55 -12.65 -32.75
C ALA A 126 9.94 -13.15 -31.41
N TYR A 127 8.78 -12.60 -30.99
CA TYR A 127 8.08 -12.99 -29.76
C TYR A 127 6.94 -14.01 -29.95
N HIS A 128 6.69 -14.47 -31.19
CA HIS A 128 5.67 -15.49 -31.52
C HIS A 128 4.25 -15.08 -31.07
N VAL A 129 3.85 -13.85 -31.41
CA VAL A 129 2.49 -13.31 -31.17
C VAL A 129 1.45 -14.08 -31.98
N ASN A 130 0.25 -14.30 -31.42
CA ASN A 130 -0.81 -15.08 -32.06
C ASN A 130 -1.41 -14.36 -33.29
N ASP A 131 -1.65 -13.05 -33.19
CA ASP A 131 -2.22 -12.21 -34.27
C ASP A 131 -1.61 -10.80 -34.28
N ILE A 132 -1.44 -10.20 -35.46
CA ILE A 132 -0.86 -8.86 -35.67
C ILE A 132 -1.86 -7.96 -36.40
N TYR A 133 -2.13 -6.76 -35.86
CA TYR A 133 -3.05 -5.78 -36.43
C TYR A 133 -2.35 -4.49 -36.88
N GLU A 134 -2.52 -4.10 -38.15
CA GLU A 134 -1.95 -2.87 -38.76
C GLU A 134 -2.93 -1.68 -38.74
N GLY A 135 -2.46 -0.48 -38.39
CA GLY A 135 -3.26 0.76 -38.41
C GLY A 135 -3.65 1.26 -39.82
N THR A 136 -4.74 2.02 -39.94
CA THR A 136 -5.27 2.53 -41.23
C THR A 136 -4.84 3.97 -41.56
N ARG A 137 -4.78 4.33 -42.86
CA ARG A 137 -4.21 5.60 -43.41
C ARG A 137 -5.16 6.82 -43.50
N ASN A 138 -6.45 6.69 -43.14
CA ASN A 138 -7.39 7.82 -43.21
C ASN A 138 -7.52 8.47 -41.81
N ILE A 139 -6.86 9.62 -41.61
CA ILE A 139 -6.90 10.37 -40.35
C ILE A 139 -8.30 10.98 -40.17
N GLN A 140 -9.11 10.38 -39.31
CA GLN A 140 -10.46 10.89 -38.97
C GLN A 140 -10.47 11.76 -37.70
N GLY A 141 -9.32 11.94 -37.04
CA GLY A 141 -9.17 12.77 -35.85
C GLY A 141 -7.73 13.20 -35.61
N ILE A 142 -7.53 14.40 -35.06
CA ILE A 142 -6.21 14.96 -34.74
C ILE A 142 -6.17 15.31 -33.24
N ILE A 143 -5.11 14.88 -32.56
CA ILE A 143 -4.86 15.14 -31.14
C ILE A 143 -3.56 15.90 -31.00
N LEU A 144 -3.63 17.07 -30.36
CA LEU A 144 -2.51 17.97 -30.10
C LEU A 144 -2.52 18.29 -28.60
N ASP A 145 -1.78 17.52 -27.81
CA ASP A 145 -1.73 17.60 -26.35
C ASP A 145 -0.37 18.13 -25.87
N PHE A 146 -0.35 19.29 -25.22
CA PHE A 146 0.88 19.92 -24.71
C PHE A 146 0.78 20.04 -23.18
N GLU A 147 1.46 19.14 -22.46
CA GLU A 147 1.36 19.03 -21.00
C GLU A 147 1.77 20.31 -20.26
N LYS A 148 0.95 20.68 -19.27
CA LYS A 148 1.25 21.70 -18.27
C LYS A 148 1.93 21.03 -17.08
N LYS A 149 3.21 21.34 -16.81
CA LYS A 149 3.92 20.83 -15.62
C LYS A 149 3.24 21.36 -14.35
N ASN A 150 2.50 20.51 -13.66
CA ASN A 150 1.89 20.80 -12.35
C ASN A 150 2.88 20.47 -11.23
N PHE A 151 3.30 21.47 -10.44
CA PHE A 151 3.95 21.25 -9.14
C PHE A 151 2.88 21.32 -8.02
N PRO A 152 2.90 20.42 -7.03
CA PRO A 152 1.93 20.42 -5.93
C PRO A 152 2.14 21.61 -4.97
N LYS A 153 1.03 22.16 -4.45
CA LYS A 153 0.97 23.31 -3.53
C LYS A 153 1.23 22.88 -2.08
N GLU A 154 2.23 23.46 -1.43
CA GLU A 154 2.30 23.68 0.03
C GLU A 154 2.90 25.07 0.35
N LYS A 155 2.56 25.59 1.55
CA LYS A 155 2.77 26.94 2.14
C LYS A 155 3.65 27.95 1.35
N SER A 156 3.14 29.18 1.18
CA SER A 156 3.72 30.21 0.29
C SER A 156 5.20 30.54 0.60
N ALA A 157 6.09 30.18 -0.32
CA ALA A 157 7.55 30.42 -0.29
C ALA A 157 7.99 31.89 -0.09
N LYS A 158 7.06 32.84 -0.23
CA LYS A 158 7.31 34.28 -0.03
C LYS A 158 7.51 34.67 1.44
N SER A 159 6.83 34.02 2.39
CA SER A 159 7.06 34.29 3.81
C SER A 159 8.43 33.79 4.24
N ILE A 160 8.79 32.59 3.76
CA ILE A 160 10.06 31.93 4.06
C ILE A 160 11.26 32.72 3.50
N SER A 161 11.16 33.30 2.31
CA SER A 161 12.22 34.10 1.69
C SER A 161 12.36 35.51 2.28
N ARG A 162 11.27 36.13 2.74
CA ARG A 162 11.29 37.43 3.46
C ARG A 162 11.97 37.31 4.83
N ASP A 163 11.71 36.23 5.55
CA ASP A 163 12.32 35.99 6.86
C ASP A 163 13.83 35.67 6.73
N LYS A 164 14.22 34.97 5.67
CA LYS A 164 15.64 34.72 5.34
C LYS A 164 16.42 36.00 4.98
N LEU A 165 15.80 36.94 4.26
CA LEU A 165 16.42 38.24 3.92
C LEU A 165 16.65 39.12 5.17
N ARG A 166 15.72 39.08 6.13
CA ARG A 166 15.85 39.84 7.39
C ARG A 166 16.90 39.28 8.34
N GLN A 167 17.18 37.97 8.26
CA GLN A 167 18.10 37.30 9.17
C GLN A 167 19.54 37.22 8.63
N THR A 168 19.76 37.09 7.31
CA THR A 168 21.11 36.91 6.73
C THR A 168 21.24 37.54 5.34
N PRO A 169 21.67 38.82 5.22
CA PRO A 169 21.77 39.50 3.94
C PRO A 169 23.02 39.09 3.16
N SER A 170 22.84 38.27 2.13
CA SER A 170 23.83 37.85 1.13
C SER A 170 23.29 38.01 -0.30
N ILE A 171 24.18 38.08 -1.31
CA ILE A 171 23.78 38.13 -2.74
C ILE A 171 22.81 36.99 -3.08
N THR A 172 23.05 35.79 -2.55
CA THR A 172 22.15 34.63 -2.75
C THR A 172 20.79 34.83 -2.09
N SER A 173 20.70 35.42 -0.89
CA SER A 173 19.42 35.72 -0.23
C SER A 173 18.65 36.87 -0.88
N VAL A 174 19.36 37.87 -1.41
CA VAL A 174 18.80 39.00 -2.18
C VAL A 174 18.31 38.50 -3.53
N VAL A 175 19.07 37.63 -4.20
CA VAL A 175 18.68 36.96 -5.44
C VAL A 175 17.54 35.96 -5.21
N THR A 176 17.48 35.27 -4.07
CA THR A 176 16.37 34.34 -3.75
C THR A 176 15.09 35.10 -3.38
N TYR A 177 15.17 36.18 -2.61
CA TYR A 177 14.03 37.06 -2.32
C TYR A 177 13.57 37.81 -3.57
N LEU A 178 14.50 38.30 -4.41
CA LEU A 178 14.17 38.86 -5.71
C LEU A 178 13.59 37.79 -6.63
N MET A 179 14.12 36.56 -6.70
CA MET A 179 13.54 35.48 -7.49
C MET A 179 12.14 35.07 -7.01
N GLU A 180 11.85 35.10 -5.71
CA GLU A 180 10.50 34.83 -5.16
C GLU A 180 9.54 36.04 -5.32
N THR A 181 10.04 37.27 -5.21
CA THR A 181 9.27 38.50 -5.50
C THR A 181 8.99 38.64 -6.99
N TYR A 182 9.96 38.25 -7.83
CA TYR A 182 9.83 38.11 -9.26
C TYR A 182 9.06 36.86 -9.66
N LYS A 183 8.88 35.83 -8.81
CA LYS A 183 7.92 34.72 -9.08
C LYS A 183 6.47 35.19 -8.94
N GLU A 184 6.16 36.16 -8.09
CA GLU A 184 4.86 36.84 -8.15
C GLU A 184 4.77 37.79 -9.35
N TYR A 185 5.87 38.46 -9.74
CA TYR A 185 5.94 39.21 -10.99
C TYR A 185 5.84 38.29 -12.22
N PHE A 186 6.35 37.06 -12.19
CA PHE A 186 6.26 35.99 -13.20
C PHE A 186 5.02 35.12 -13.05
N ASN A 187 4.25 35.20 -11.96
CA ASN A 187 2.86 34.73 -11.91
C ASN A 187 1.91 35.81 -12.45
N HIS A 188 2.31 37.08 -12.38
CA HIS A 188 1.71 38.16 -13.16
C HIS A 188 2.19 38.17 -14.63
N VAL A 189 3.39 37.67 -14.92
CA VAL A 189 4.01 37.60 -16.26
C VAL A 189 3.93 36.20 -16.90
N ALA A 190 3.49 35.14 -16.21
CA ALA A 190 2.96 33.91 -16.83
C ALA A 190 1.54 34.11 -17.41
N ASN A 191 1.17 35.38 -17.63
CA ASN A 191 0.19 35.82 -18.62
C ASN A 191 0.84 36.22 -19.96
N LYS A 192 2.17 36.06 -20.14
CA LYS A 192 2.86 36.26 -21.41
C LYS A 192 4.06 35.32 -21.50
N GLU A 193 4.14 34.57 -22.60
CA GLU A 193 5.27 33.75 -23.05
C GLU A 193 5.30 32.30 -22.53
N GLY A 194 4.67 31.45 -23.35
CA GLY A 194 4.57 30.00 -23.18
C GLY A 194 3.30 29.41 -23.79
N GLU A 195 2.36 30.21 -24.29
CA GLU A 195 1.24 29.71 -25.10
C GLU A 195 1.79 29.24 -26.45
N MET A 196 1.66 27.95 -26.76
CA MET A 196 1.98 27.47 -28.09
C MET A 196 0.92 28.01 -29.07
N ILE A 197 1.34 28.89 -29.98
CA ILE A 197 0.47 29.53 -30.96
C ILE A 197 0.46 28.69 -32.24
N LEU A 198 -0.73 28.20 -32.63
CA LEU A 198 -0.94 27.58 -33.94
C LEU A 198 -1.75 28.51 -34.83
N GLN A 199 -1.27 28.73 -36.05
CA GLN A 199 -2.03 29.46 -37.07
C GLN A 199 -3.21 28.61 -37.54
N THR A 200 -4.37 29.21 -37.85
CA THR A 200 -5.56 28.45 -38.28
C THR A 200 -5.50 28.00 -39.75
N LYS A 201 -4.65 28.60 -40.58
CA LYS A 201 -4.53 28.32 -42.02
C LYS A 201 -4.26 26.83 -42.37
N PRO A 202 -3.43 26.08 -41.63
CA PRO A 202 -3.19 24.65 -41.90
C PRO A 202 -4.42 23.75 -41.72
N PHE A 203 -5.44 24.18 -40.96
CA PHE A 203 -6.66 23.40 -40.79
C PHE A 203 -7.60 23.48 -42.01
N GLN A 204 -7.37 24.43 -42.93
CA GLN A 204 -8.26 24.71 -44.07
C GLN A 204 -8.33 23.56 -45.08
N SER A 205 -7.26 22.78 -45.22
CA SER A 205 -7.17 21.63 -46.13
C SER A 205 -7.56 20.31 -45.45
N MET A 206 -7.94 20.33 -44.18
CA MET A 206 -8.24 19.12 -43.41
C MET A 206 -9.67 18.65 -43.62
N ILE A 207 -9.85 17.35 -43.82
CA ILE A 207 -11.15 16.67 -43.75
C ILE A 207 -11.17 15.90 -42.43
N CYS A 208 -11.56 16.56 -41.34
CA CYS A 208 -11.45 16.01 -39.99
C CYS A 208 -12.79 16.07 -39.24
N LEU A 209 -13.18 14.95 -38.61
CA LEU A 209 -14.42 14.86 -37.82
C LEU A 209 -14.19 15.17 -36.33
N LEU A 210 -12.95 15.03 -35.84
CA LEU A 210 -12.54 15.20 -34.44
C LEU A 210 -11.25 16.02 -34.32
N LEU A 211 -11.31 17.15 -33.61
CA LEU A 211 -10.13 17.95 -33.29
C LEU A 211 -9.97 18.04 -31.77
N GLN A 212 -8.82 17.61 -31.24
CA GLN A 212 -8.47 17.73 -29.83
C GLN A 212 -7.24 18.61 -29.65
N LEU A 213 -7.37 19.66 -28.88
CA LEU A 213 -6.36 20.65 -28.54
C LEU A 213 -6.28 20.74 -27.02
N SER A 214 -5.07 20.70 -26.46
CA SER A 214 -4.82 21.01 -25.05
C SER A 214 -3.70 22.02 -24.95
N ASN A 215 -3.91 23.10 -24.19
CA ASN A 215 -2.88 24.10 -23.90
C ASN A 215 -2.31 24.81 -25.15
N VAL A 216 -3.17 25.05 -26.15
CA VAL A 216 -2.83 25.70 -27.42
C VAL A 216 -3.65 26.96 -27.62
N ARG A 217 -3.04 28.02 -28.16
CA ARG A 217 -3.71 29.21 -28.65
C ARG A 217 -3.82 29.17 -30.18
N LEU A 218 -5.03 29.27 -30.72
CA LEU A 218 -5.25 29.40 -32.15
C LEU A 218 -5.25 30.88 -32.55
N GLU A 219 -4.47 31.25 -33.56
CA GLU A 219 -4.45 32.59 -34.16
C GLU A 219 -4.73 32.54 -35.66
N GLY A 220 -5.45 33.53 -36.18
CA GLY A 220 -5.82 33.63 -37.60
C GLY A 220 -7.33 33.56 -37.85
N ASN A 221 -7.72 33.25 -39.08
CA ASN A 221 -9.12 33.19 -39.48
C ASN A 221 -9.75 31.84 -39.10
N PHE A 222 -10.74 31.85 -38.19
CA PHE A 222 -11.41 30.63 -37.74
C PHE A 222 -12.34 29.99 -38.79
N LYS A 223 -12.62 30.68 -39.92
CA LYS A 223 -13.24 30.06 -41.11
C LYS A 223 -12.37 28.95 -41.73
N CYS A 224 -11.07 28.92 -41.42
CA CYS A 224 -10.17 27.87 -41.85
C CYS A 224 -10.37 26.56 -41.08
N ILE A 225 -11.17 26.53 -40.01
CA ILE A 225 -11.54 25.29 -39.34
C ILE A 225 -12.63 24.59 -40.18
N PRO A 226 -12.51 23.28 -40.48
CA PRO A 226 -13.41 22.58 -41.39
C PRO A 226 -14.89 22.69 -40.98
N PRO A 227 -15.80 23.02 -41.92
CA PRO A 227 -17.23 23.13 -41.62
C PRO A 227 -17.90 21.80 -41.27
N ASP A 228 -17.31 20.68 -41.67
CA ASP A 228 -17.76 19.30 -41.39
C ASP A 228 -17.27 18.77 -40.03
N LEU A 229 -16.57 19.60 -39.23
CA LEU A 229 -16.08 19.21 -37.91
C LEU A 229 -17.25 18.89 -36.97
N LYS A 230 -17.26 17.66 -36.42
CA LYS A 230 -18.34 17.18 -35.53
C LYS A 230 -17.98 17.21 -34.05
N TRP A 231 -16.70 17.12 -33.72
CA TRP A 231 -16.20 17.14 -32.35
C TRP A 231 -15.00 18.07 -32.21
N LEU A 232 -15.08 19.01 -31.28
CA LEU A 232 -13.97 19.84 -30.85
C LEU A 232 -13.74 19.69 -29.34
N GLN A 233 -12.56 19.24 -28.96
CA GLN A 233 -12.04 19.39 -27.60
C GLN A 233 -10.93 20.43 -27.63
N TRP A 234 -11.05 21.45 -26.79
CA TRP A 234 -10.07 22.51 -26.62
C TRP A 234 -9.89 22.80 -25.13
N ARG A 235 -9.16 21.90 -24.48
CA ARG A 235 -8.85 21.99 -23.05
C ARG A 235 -7.89 23.14 -22.80
N THR A 236 -8.09 23.84 -21.68
CA THR A 236 -7.34 25.05 -21.29
C THR A 236 -7.31 26.12 -22.38
N CYS A 237 -8.43 26.33 -23.08
CA CYS A 237 -8.56 27.38 -24.08
C CYS A 237 -8.32 28.76 -23.44
N PRO A 238 -7.39 29.58 -24.00
CA PRO A 238 -7.03 30.88 -23.43
C PRO A 238 -8.05 31.97 -23.76
N LEU A 239 -8.98 31.71 -24.68
CA LEU A 239 -9.97 32.68 -25.12
C LEU A 239 -11.04 32.88 -24.03
N LYS A 240 -11.43 34.15 -23.82
CA LYS A 240 -12.59 34.49 -23.02
C LYS A 240 -13.91 34.19 -23.74
N ASN A 241 -13.95 34.36 -25.05
CA ASN A 241 -15.11 34.07 -25.89
C ASN A 241 -14.64 33.40 -27.18
N LEU A 242 -15.44 32.47 -27.72
CA LEU A 242 -15.17 31.94 -29.05
C LEU A 242 -15.37 33.05 -30.11
N PRO A 243 -14.51 33.14 -31.13
CA PRO A 243 -14.59 34.19 -32.14
C PRO A 243 -15.89 34.12 -32.96
N SER A 244 -16.45 35.27 -33.35
CA SER A 244 -17.71 35.32 -34.12
C SER A 244 -17.61 34.68 -35.52
N ASN A 245 -16.40 34.52 -36.06
CA ASN A 245 -16.14 33.83 -37.32
C ASN A 245 -15.90 32.31 -37.18
N PHE A 246 -16.02 31.75 -35.97
CA PHE A 246 -15.97 30.31 -35.70
C PHE A 246 -17.38 29.70 -35.88
N CYS A 247 -17.64 29.10 -37.06
CA CYS A 247 -18.97 28.58 -37.41
C CYS A 247 -18.91 27.16 -38.02
N PRO A 248 -18.48 26.13 -37.28
CA PRO A 248 -18.57 24.76 -37.76
C PRO A 248 -20.06 24.34 -37.81
N ARG A 249 -20.58 24.09 -39.02
CA ARG A 249 -22.02 23.86 -39.24
C ARG A 249 -22.51 22.52 -38.68
N GLN A 250 -21.62 21.54 -38.51
CA GLN A 250 -21.96 20.19 -38.06
C GLN A 250 -21.43 19.86 -36.65
N LEU A 251 -20.99 20.86 -35.88
CA LEU A 251 -20.39 20.62 -34.57
C LEU A 251 -21.43 20.12 -33.57
N ALA A 252 -21.29 18.87 -33.15
CA ALA A 252 -22.19 18.22 -32.20
C ALA A 252 -21.59 18.20 -30.78
N VAL A 253 -20.28 18.05 -30.65
CA VAL A 253 -19.58 17.92 -29.35
C VAL A 253 -18.57 19.05 -29.19
N LEU A 254 -18.69 19.80 -28.09
CA LEU A 254 -17.75 20.84 -27.69
C LEU A 254 -17.28 20.61 -26.26
N ASP A 255 -15.97 20.40 -26.08
CA ASP A 255 -15.32 20.29 -24.78
C ASP A 255 -14.33 21.45 -24.61
N LEU A 256 -14.63 22.37 -23.70
CA LEU A 256 -13.78 23.50 -23.32
C LEU A 256 -13.30 23.37 -21.87
N SER A 257 -13.07 22.15 -21.39
CA SER A 257 -12.66 21.92 -20.01
C SER A 257 -11.42 22.74 -19.59
N GLU A 258 -11.44 23.21 -18.34
CA GLU A 258 -10.38 24.03 -17.71
C GLU A 258 -10.06 25.35 -18.44
N SER A 259 -11.01 25.86 -19.20
CA SER A 259 -10.84 27.10 -19.99
C SER A 259 -11.29 28.35 -19.23
N LYS A 260 -10.91 29.53 -19.75
CA LYS A 260 -11.32 30.84 -19.23
C LYS A 260 -12.58 31.40 -19.93
N ILE A 261 -13.40 30.51 -20.50
CA ILE A 261 -14.53 30.89 -21.37
C ILE A 261 -15.69 31.50 -20.57
N GLU A 262 -16.29 32.55 -21.10
CA GLU A 262 -17.47 33.25 -20.57
C GLU A 262 -18.72 32.98 -21.43
N ASN A 263 -18.57 32.73 -22.75
CA ASN A 263 -19.68 32.42 -23.67
C ASN A 263 -19.31 31.37 -24.73
N VAL A 264 -20.31 30.63 -25.25
CA VAL A 264 -20.16 29.43 -26.09
C VAL A 264 -20.94 29.51 -27.41
N ALA A 265 -20.55 28.69 -28.39
CA ALA A 265 -21.16 28.64 -29.73
C ALA A 265 -22.56 27.99 -29.73
N GLU A 266 -23.36 28.26 -30.75
CA GLU A 266 -24.77 27.82 -30.91
C GLU A 266 -24.90 26.37 -31.46
N ASN A 267 -26.07 25.73 -31.28
CA ASN A 267 -26.47 24.43 -31.88
C ASN A 267 -25.62 23.18 -31.54
N LEU A 268 -25.26 22.99 -30.27
CA LEU A 268 -24.50 21.83 -29.79
C LEU A 268 -25.40 20.69 -29.29
N MET A 269 -24.95 19.44 -29.40
CA MET A 269 -25.58 18.25 -28.80
C MET A 269 -24.96 17.89 -27.44
N VAL A 270 -23.65 18.09 -27.28
CA VAL A 270 -22.89 17.86 -26.03
C VAL A 270 -21.99 19.05 -25.77
N MET A 271 -22.06 19.57 -24.54
CA MET A 271 -21.23 20.68 -24.08
C MET A 271 -20.55 20.31 -22.76
N ASN A 272 -19.21 20.29 -22.74
CA ASN A 272 -18.40 20.05 -21.55
C ASN A 272 -17.59 21.30 -21.18
N LEU A 273 -17.93 21.89 -20.04
CA LEU A 273 -17.31 23.08 -19.45
C LEU A 273 -16.66 22.76 -18.10
N HIS A 274 -16.31 21.49 -17.85
CA HIS A 274 -15.66 21.06 -16.61
C HIS A 274 -14.50 21.99 -16.19
N GLY A 275 -14.47 22.44 -14.94
CA GLY A 275 -13.35 23.23 -14.40
C GLY A 275 -13.20 24.64 -14.97
N CYS A 276 -14.24 25.20 -15.62
CA CYS A 276 -14.22 26.59 -16.08
C CYS A 276 -14.37 27.56 -14.89
N CYS A 277 -13.26 27.84 -14.21
CA CYS A 277 -13.25 28.62 -12.95
C CYS A 277 -13.70 30.08 -13.08
N ASN A 278 -13.80 30.64 -14.29
CA ASN A 278 -14.26 32.01 -14.51
C ASN A 278 -15.75 32.12 -14.85
N LEU A 279 -16.42 30.99 -15.10
CA LEU A 279 -17.83 30.99 -15.46
C LEU A 279 -18.67 31.35 -14.23
N THR A 280 -19.26 32.54 -14.21
CA THR A 280 -20.08 33.04 -13.10
C THR A 280 -21.57 32.74 -13.27
N ALA A 281 -22.02 32.58 -14.51
CA ALA A 281 -23.39 32.27 -14.90
C ALA A 281 -23.41 31.20 -16.00
N ILE A 282 -24.43 30.33 -16.02
CA ILE A 282 -24.69 29.52 -17.22
C ILE A 282 -25.11 30.46 -18.35
N PRO A 283 -24.54 30.34 -19.57
CA PRO A 283 -24.95 31.17 -20.71
C PRO A 283 -26.41 30.92 -21.10
N ASP A 284 -26.99 31.82 -21.89
CA ASP A 284 -28.32 31.60 -22.46
C ASP A 284 -28.28 30.39 -23.41
N LEU A 285 -29.05 29.35 -23.05
CA LEU A 285 -29.17 28.09 -23.79
C LEU A 285 -30.37 28.08 -24.74
N SER A 286 -31.11 29.19 -24.87
CA SER A 286 -32.34 29.28 -25.67
C SER A 286 -32.15 28.89 -27.13
N LYS A 287 -30.94 29.06 -27.68
CA LYS A 287 -30.58 28.74 -29.06
C LYS A 287 -30.01 27.32 -29.24
N HIS A 288 -29.90 26.52 -28.17
CA HIS A 288 -29.30 25.18 -28.18
C HIS A 288 -30.39 24.10 -28.23
N HIS A 289 -31.20 24.10 -29.29
CA HIS A 289 -32.36 23.22 -29.43
C HIS A 289 -32.05 21.72 -29.55
N ALA A 290 -30.79 21.34 -29.75
CA ALA A 290 -30.34 19.96 -29.91
C ALA A 290 -29.51 19.45 -28.71
N LEU A 291 -29.30 20.26 -27.67
CA LEU A 291 -28.39 19.94 -26.58
C LEU A 291 -28.98 18.83 -25.69
N GLU A 292 -28.32 17.68 -25.68
CA GLU A 292 -28.71 16.50 -24.89
C GLU A 292 -27.87 16.35 -23.62
N LYS A 293 -26.64 16.86 -23.59
CA LYS A 293 -25.74 16.71 -22.44
C LYS A 293 -24.95 17.97 -22.12
N LEU A 294 -25.04 18.41 -20.87
CA LEU A 294 -24.31 19.56 -20.32
C LEU A 294 -23.49 19.14 -19.09
N ILE A 295 -22.18 19.36 -19.13
CA ILE A 295 -21.25 19.10 -18.01
C ILE A 295 -20.63 20.42 -17.57
N LEU A 296 -20.79 20.76 -16.29
CA LEU A 296 -20.32 21.97 -15.60
C LEU A 296 -19.53 21.61 -14.33
N GLU A 297 -19.08 20.37 -14.19
CA GLU A 297 -18.40 19.89 -12.99
C GLU A 297 -17.21 20.81 -12.58
N ARG A 298 -17.10 21.13 -11.29
CA ARG A 298 -16.05 21.98 -10.69
C ARG A 298 -15.96 23.40 -11.27
N CYS A 299 -17.06 23.97 -11.78
CA CYS A 299 -17.14 25.40 -12.07
C CYS A 299 -17.29 26.21 -10.77
N ILE A 300 -16.17 26.45 -10.08
CA ILE A 300 -16.17 26.97 -8.70
C ILE A 300 -16.76 28.38 -8.55
N SER A 301 -16.74 29.22 -9.59
CA SER A 301 -17.28 30.58 -9.56
C SER A 301 -18.73 30.68 -10.02
N LEU A 302 -19.33 29.55 -10.44
CA LEU A 302 -20.69 29.51 -10.93
C LEU A 302 -21.66 29.78 -9.78
N THR A 303 -22.40 30.89 -9.90
CA THR A 303 -23.34 31.38 -8.88
C THR A 303 -24.77 31.37 -9.39
N THR A 304 -24.97 31.63 -10.68
CA THR A 304 -26.29 31.83 -11.27
C THR A 304 -26.57 30.81 -12.38
N ILE A 305 -27.79 30.26 -12.37
CA ILE A 305 -28.30 29.39 -13.41
C ILE A 305 -29.28 30.19 -14.25
N HIS A 306 -29.03 30.30 -15.56
CA HIS A 306 -29.94 31.01 -16.45
C HIS A 306 -31.25 30.25 -16.65
N LYS A 307 -32.38 30.97 -16.70
CA LYS A 307 -33.74 30.40 -16.79
C LYS A 307 -33.95 29.47 -17.99
N SER A 308 -33.24 29.72 -19.10
CA SER A 308 -33.32 28.90 -20.31
C SER A 308 -32.99 27.42 -20.07
N LEU A 309 -32.26 27.09 -19.00
CA LEU A 309 -31.99 25.70 -18.62
C LEU A 309 -33.29 24.95 -18.31
N GLY A 310 -34.26 25.61 -17.66
CA GLY A 310 -35.57 25.04 -17.33
C GLY A 310 -36.45 24.75 -18.55
N ASP A 311 -36.24 25.52 -19.62
CA ASP A 311 -37.00 25.44 -20.89
C ASP A 311 -36.45 24.35 -21.84
N MET A 312 -35.35 23.68 -21.49
CA MET A 312 -34.65 22.76 -22.39
C MET A 312 -35.41 21.46 -22.64
N THR A 313 -35.93 21.25 -23.85
CA THR A 313 -36.72 20.07 -24.20
C THR A 313 -35.92 18.84 -24.62
N THR A 314 -34.65 18.97 -24.99
CA THR A 314 -33.81 17.85 -25.45
C THR A 314 -32.82 17.32 -24.42
N LEU A 315 -32.63 18.04 -23.31
CA LEU A 315 -31.58 17.73 -22.34
C LEU A 315 -31.88 16.39 -21.63
N ARG A 316 -30.92 15.47 -21.67
CA ARG A 316 -30.96 14.14 -21.04
C ARG A 316 -30.00 14.00 -19.87
N HIS A 317 -28.90 14.78 -19.86
CA HIS A 317 -27.89 14.68 -18.81
C HIS A 317 -27.38 16.07 -18.42
N LEU A 318 -27.51 16.40 -17.14
CA LEU A 318 -26.99 17.62 -16.53
C LEU A 318 -26.07 17.27 -15.36
N ASN A 319 -24.80 17.66 -15.44
CA ASN A 319 -23.84 17.46 -14.36
C ASN A 319 -23.23 18.79 -13.91
N MET A 320 -23.50 19.19 -12.67
CA MET A 320 -22.99 20.39 -12.02
C MET A 320 -22.19 20.06 -10.75
N ARG A 321 -21.62 18.85 -10.66
CA ARG A 321 -20.91 18.37 -9.48
C ARG A 321 -19.82 19.35 -9.03
N GLY A 322 -19.76 19.70 -7.75
CA GLY A 322 -18.71 20.57 -7.19
C GLY A 322 -18.81 22.05 -7.62
N CYS A 323 -19.97 22.52 -8.06
CA CYS A 323 -20.25 23.94 -8.24
C CYS A 323 -20.66 24.58 -6.89
N TYR A 324 -19.67 24.83 -6.03
CA TYR A 324 -19.87 25.18 -4.61
C TYR A 324 -20.68 26.47 -4.36
N ASN A 325 -20.79 27.35 -5.35
CA ASN A 325 -21.36 28.68 -5.20
C ASN A 325 -22.80 28.83 -5.72
N ILE A 326 -23.39 27.76 -6.27
CA ILE A 326 -24.79 27.76 -6.70
C ILE A 326 -25.69 27.79 -5.48
N VAL A 327 -26.61 28.75 -5.45
CA VAL A 327 -27.56 28.94 -4.35
C VAL A 327 -28.93 28.33 -4.68
N ASP A 328 -29.37 28.50 -5.93
CA ASP A 328 -30.72 28.10 -6.38
C ASP A 328 -30.66 27.33 -7.69
N PHE A 329 -31.57 26.36 -7.83
CA PHE A 329 -31.89 25.71 -9.10
C PHE A 329 -33.15 26.36 -9.72
N PRO A 330 -33.30 26.42 -11.06
CA PRO A 330 -34.48 27.02 -11.69
C PRO A 330 -35.79 26.44 -11.16
N ASN A 331 -36.71 27.29 -10.72
CA ASN A 331 -38.02 26.87 -10.21
C ASN A 331 -38.92 26.29 -11.31
N ASP A 332 -38.83 26.83 -12.54
CA ASP A 332 -39.51 26.25 -13.70
C ASP A 332 -38.60 25.20 -14.34
N VAL A 333 -39.03 23.95 -14.29
CA VAL A 333 -38.38 22.78 -14.90
C VAL A 333 -39.28 22.11 -15.93
N SER A 334 -40.34 22.79 -16.39
CA SER A 334 -41.37 22.22 -17.26
C SER A 334 -40.85 21.74 -18.62
N GLY A 335 -39.72 22.27 -19.09
CA GLY A 335 -39.05 21.87 -20.32
C GLY A 335 -38.26 20.56 -20.21
N LEU A 336 -37.75 20.19 -19.02
CA LEU A 336 -36.79 19.10 -18.77
C LEU A 336 -37.38 17.67 -18.87
N LYS A 337 -38.30 17.44 -19.80
CA LYS A 337 -39.11 16.21 -19.97
C LYS A 337 -38.31 14.96 -20.32
N HIS A 338 -37.13 15.14 -20.91
CA HIS A 338 -36.25 14.04 -21.31
C HIS A 338 -35.04 13.88 -20.39
N LEU A 339 -34.93 14.67 -19.32
CA LEU A 339 -33.79 14.60 -18.41
C LEU A 339 -33.78 13.23 -17.71
N GLU A 340 -32.71 12.47 -17.91
CA GLU A 340 -32.51 11.14 -17.32
C GLU A 340 -31.54 11.18 -16.14
N ILE A 341 -30.53 12.06 -16.18
CA ILE A 341 -29.48 12.14 -15.14
C ILE A 341 -29.30 13.60 -14.72
N LEU A 342 -29.43 13.85 -13.41
CA LEU A 342 -29.19 15.14 -12.76
C LEU A 342 -28.19 14.98 -11.62
N ILE A 343 -27.02 15.62 -11.73
CA ILE A 343 -25.97 15.58 -10.72
C ILE A 343 -25.72 17.00 -10.20
N LEU A 344 -26.07 17.25 -8.95
CA LEU A 344 -25.81 18.50 -8.22
C LEU A 344 -24.87 18.25 -7.02
N SER A 345 -24.29 17.05 -6.88
CA SER A 345 -23.44 16.69 -5.75
C SER A 345 -22.31 17.72 -5.51
N GLY A 346 -22.13 18.21 -4.30
CA GLY A 346 -21.13 19.20 -3.92
C GLY A 346 -21.53 20.65 -4.19
N CYS A 347 -22.78 20.93 -4.60
CA CYS A 347 -23.33 22.30 -4.61
C CYS A 347 -23.69 22.72 -3.17
N SER A 348 -22.68 23.02 -2.36
CA SER A 348 -22.80 23.17 -0.90
C SER A 348 -23.63 24.37 -0.42
N LYS A 349 -24.03 25.28 -1.31
CA LYS A 349 -24.93 26.40 -1.00
C LYS A 349 -26.37 26.19 -1.49
N LEU A 350 -26.65 25.12 -2.22
CA LEU A 350 -27.98 24.80 -2.75
C LEU A 350 -28.88 24.36 -1.60
N LYS A 351 -29.93 25.14 -1.31
CA LYS A 351 -30.81 24.92 -0.14
C LYS A 351 -32.13 24.22 -0.47
N GLU A 352 -32.61 24.38 -1.69
CA GLU A 352 -33.91 23.84 -2.11
C GLU A 352 -33.84 23.28 -3.54
N LEU A 353 -34.73 22.33 -3.81
CA LEU A 353 -35.05 21.85 -5.15
C LEU A 353 -36.37 22.50 -5.61
N PRO A 354 -36.66 22.48 -6.93
CA PRO A 354 -37.93 22.99 -7.46
C PRO A 354 -39.12 22.32 -6.78
N GLN A 355 -40.10 23.12 -6.34
CA GLN A 355 -41.29 22.61 -5.66
C GLN A 355 -42.16 21.74 -6.57
N ASP A 356 -42.17 21.99 -7.89
CA ASP A 356 -42.83 21.14 -8.89
C ASP A 356 -41.79 20.38 -9.73
N MET A 357 -41.67 19.07 -9.48
CA MET A 357 -40.76 18.19 -10.22
C MET A 357 -41.43 17.48 -11.42
N ARG A 358 -42.69 17.77 -11.75
CA ARG A 358 -43.45 17.11 -12.84
C ARG A 358 -42.73 17.16 -14.19
N GLY A 359 -42.02 18.25 -14.44
CA GLY A 359 -41.27 18.46 -15.67
C GLY A 359 -40.16 17.44 -15.92
N MET A 360 -39.62 16.80 -14.88
CA MET A 360 -38.50 15.84 -14.97
C MET A 360 -38.94 14.37 -14.86
N ASN A 361 -40.11 14.03 -15.41
CA ASN A 361 -40.71 12.68 -15.29
C ASN A 361 -39.90 11.54 -15.95
N SER A 362 -38.84 11.85 -16.71
CA SER A 362 -37.93 10.87 -17.30
C SER A 362 -36.68 10.58 -16.45
N LEU A 363 -36.54 11.24 -15.30
CA LEU A 363 -35.35 11.16 -14.47
C LEU A 363 -35.16 9.74 -13.91
N LYS A 364 -33.97 9.19 -14.13
CA LYS A 364 -33.51 7.88 -13.65
C LYS A 364 -32.49 8.01 -12.52
N GLU A 365 -31.64 9.02 -12.56
CA GLU A 365 -30.60 9.25 -11.55
C GLU A 365 -30.64 10.70 -11.03
N LEU A 366 -30.76 10.85 -9.71
CA LEU A 366 -30.68 12.13 -9.01
C LEU A 366 -29.60 12.06 -7.92
N LEU A 367 -28.49 12.77 -8.12
CA LEU A 367 -27.38 12.82 -7.18
C LEU A 367 -27.23 14.23 -6.63
N ILE A 368 -27.49 14.41 -5.34
CA ILE A 368 -27.55 15.72 -4.66
C ILE A 368 -26.71 15.71 -3.37
N ASP A 369 -25.65 14.90 -3.36
CA ASP A 369 -24.78 14.71 -2.20
C ASP A 369 -24.09 16.01 -1.76
N GLY A 370 -23.88 16.23 -0.47
CA GLY A 370 -23.11 17.36 0.04
C GLY A 370 -23.69 18.73 -0.31
N THR A 371 -25.01 18.79 -0.51
CA THR A 371 -25.78 20.02 -0.68
C THR A 371 -26.30 20.52 0.67
N ALA A 372 -26.77 21.76 0.73
CA ALA A 372 -27.41 22.33 1.91
C ALA A 372 -28.94 22.14 1.90
N ILE A 373 -29.43 21.13 1.19
CA ILE A 373 -30.87 20.89 1.05
C ILE A 373 -31.49 20.61 2.42
N GLU A 374 -32.48 21.42 2.80
CA GLU A 374 -33.16 21.31 4.09
C GLU A 374 -34.32 20.30 4.05
N LYS A 375 -35.01 20.20 2.91
CA LYS A 375 -36.14 19.30 2.66
C LYS A 375 -36.22 18.91 1.19
N LEU A 376 -36.72 17.71 0.92
CA LEU A 376 -37.14 17.32 -0.43
C LEU A 376 -38.59 17.78 -0.68
N PRO A 377 -38.93 18.18 -1.92
CA PRO A 377 -40.30 18.58 -2.26
C PRO A 377 -41.23 17.35 -2.24
N ASP A 378 -42.48 17.54 -1.82
CA ASP A 378 -43.48 16.48 -1.82
C ASP A 378 -43.76 15.98 -3.25
N THR A 379 -43.52 16.77 -4.29
CA THR A 379 -43.72 16.34 -5.68
C THR A 379 -42.65 15.35 -6.18
N ILE A 380 -41.63 15.01 -5.38
CA ILE A 380 -40.58 14.05 -5.77
C ILE A 380 -41.15 12.68 -6.16
N PHE A 381 -42.31 12.27 -5.61
CA PHE A 381 -42.95 11.00 -5.98
C PHE A 381 -43.38 10.94 -7.45
N LEU A 382 -43.47 12.07 -8.15
CA LEU A 382 -43.78 12.13 -9.58
C LEU A 382 -42.64 11.62 -10.46
N LEU A 383 -41.43 11.47 -9.91
CA LEU A 383 -40.27 10.90 -10.60
C LEU A 383 -40.37 9.38 -10.66
N THR A 384 -41.42 8.86 -11.28
CA THR A 384 -41.77 7.44 -11.24
C THR A 384 -40.76 6.51 -11.93
N LYS A 385 -39.85 7.06 -12.74
CA LYS A 385 -38.76 6.32 -13.39
C LYS A 385 -37.43 6.39 -12.64
N LEU A 386 -37.39 7.03 -11.47
CA LEU A 386 -36.15 7.22 -10.71
C LEU A 386 -35.66 5.87 -10.18
N GLU A 387 -34.46 5.46 -10.61
CA GLU A 387 -33.80 4.21 -10.25
C GLU A 387 -32.73 4.43 -9.16
N LYS A 388 -32.11 5.62 -9.14
CA LYS A 388 -31.07 5.99 -8.17
C LYS A 388 -31.31 7.37 -7.56
N LEU A 389 -31.29 7.43 -6.23
CA LEU A 389 -31.34 8.66 -5.45
C LEU A 389 -30.19 8.68 -4.45
N SER A 390 -29.35 9.70 -4.52
CA SER A 390 -28.22 9.87 -3.61
C SER A 390 -28.28 11.23 -2.93
N LEU A 391 -28.27 11.19 -1.60
CA LEU A 391 -28.40 12.31 -0.67
C LEU A 391 -27.24 12.35 0.33
N ASP A 392 -26.11 11.74 -0.02
CA ASP A 392 -25.00 11.56 0.92
C ASP A 392 -24.48 12.90 1.43
N ARG A 393 -24.10 12.98 2.71
CA ARG A 393 -23.50 14.16 3.35
C ARG A 393 -24.41 15.41 3.31
N CYS A 394 -25.72 15.26 3.16
CA CYS A 394 -26.68 16.35 3.32
C CYS A 394 -26.88 16.66 4.81
N GLN A 395 -26.07 17.55 5.36
CA GLN A 395 -26.07 17.89 6.79
C GLN A 395 -27.28 18.73 7.24
N SER A 396 -28.05 19.27 6.30
CA SER A 396 -29.24 20.08 6.59
C SER A 396 -30.55 19.30 6.43
N LEU A 397 -30.52 18.12 5.81
CA LEU A 397 -31.69 17.29 5.56
C LEU A 397 -32.03 16.48 6.82
N LYS A 398 -33.05 16.93 7.55
CA LYS A 398 -33.48 16.30 8.81
C LYS A 398 -34.50 15.18 8.61
N ARG A 399 -35.37 15.28 7.60
CA ARG A 399 -36.49 14.35 7.36
C ARG A 399 -36.72 14.14 5.87
N LEU A 400 -37.25 12.97 5.53
CA LEU A 400 -37.74 12.65 4.19
C LEU A 400 -39.26 12.84 4.12
N PRO A 401 -39.82 13.18 2.94
CA PRO A 401 -41.26 13.33 2.78
C PRO A 401 -41.96 11.97 2.84
N GLN A 402 -43.16 11.93 3.42
CA GLN A 402 -43.92 10.68 3.60
C GLN A 402 -44.27 10.00 2.26
N CYS A 403 -44.28 10.73 1.14
CA CYS A 403 -44.51 10.17 -0.18
C CYS A 403 -43.29 9.48 -0.81
N ILE A 404 -42.12 9.44 -0.16
CA ILE A 404 -40.90 8.83 -0.73
C ILE A 404 -41.12 7.36 -1.14
N GLY A 405 -41.94 6.63 -0.39
CA GLY A 405 -42.32 5.23 -0.69
C GLY A 405 -43.06 5.01 -2.01
N LYS A 406 -43.50 6.08 -2.69
CA LYS A 406 -44.16 5.99 -4.00
C LYS A 406 -43.18 5.94 -5.18
N LEU A 407 -41.87 6.06 -4.93
CA LEU A 407 -40.83 5.92 -5.96
C LEU A 407 -40.64 4.44 -6.37
N GLY A 408 -41.64 3.90 -7.07
CA GLY A 408 -41.74 2.46 -7.35
C GLY A 408 -40.60 1.87 -8.20
N SER A 409 -39.84 2.68 -8.93
CA SER A 409 -38.68 2.23 -9.73
C SER A 409 -37.34 2.29 -8.99
N LEU A 410 -37.30 2.80 -7.76
CA LEU A 410 -36.05 3.04 -7.04
C LEU A 410 -35.36 1.72 -6.68
N ARG A 411 -34.09 1.59 -7.06
CA ARG A 411 -33.22 0.42 -6.82
C ARG A 411 -32.06 0.73 -5.89
N ASP A 412 -31.51 1.94 -5.97
CA ASP A 412 -30.36 2.39 -5.19
C ASP A 412 -30.72 3.68 -4.44
N PHE A 413 -30.73 3.61 -3.11
CA PHE A 413 -31.01 4.74 -2.25
C PHE A 413 -29.92 4.93 -1.18
N SER A 414 -29.23 6.07 -1.25
CA SER A 414 -28.10 6.39 -0.37
C SER A 414 -28.30 7.71 0.35
N LEU A 415 -28.08 7.72 1.67
CA LEU A 415 -28.20 8.88 2.57
C LEU A 415 -26.96 9.01 3.47
N ASN A 416 -25.81 8.48 3.06
CA ASN A 416 -24.65 8.29 3.92
C ASN A 416 -24.14 9.61 4.51
N GLY A 417 -23.99 9.67 5.83
CA GLY A 417 -23.49 10.86 6.52
C GLY A 417 -24.47 12.03 6.52
N SER A 418 -25.76 11.81 6.24
CA SER A 418 -26.80 12.84 6.34
C SER A 418 -27.23 13.07 7.79
N ALA A 419 -27.78 14.25 8.07
CA ALA A 419 -28.31 14.61 9.40
C ALA A 419 -29.75 14.10 9.62
N LEU A 420 -30.12 12.98 9.00
CA LEU A 420 -31.46 12.43 9.05
C LEU A 420 -31.81 12.01 10.49
N GLU A 421 -32.85 12.60 11.06
CA GLU A 421 -33.32 12.33 12.42
C GLU A 421 -34.23 11.09 12.43
N ASP A 422 -35.16 10.99 11.46
CA ASP A 422 -36.15 9.92 11.36
C ASP A 422 -36.32 9.41 9.91
N MET A 423 -36.63 8.12 9.78
CA MET A 423 -36.99 7.48 8.50
C MET A 423 -38.51 7.25 8.42
N PRO A 424 -39.20 7.61 7.31
CA PRO A 424 -40.65 7.46 7.20
C PRO A 424 -41.09 6.01 6.97
N ASP A 425 -42.23 5.62 7.54
CA ASP A 425 -42.83 4.28 7.35
C ASP A 425 -43.12 3.90 5.89
N SER A 426 -43.28 4.89 5.01
CA SER A 426 -43.53 4.62 3.60
C SER A 426 -42.34 3.98 2.89
N ILE A 427 -41.12 4.02 3.46
CA ILE A 427 -39.92 3.39 2.88
C ILE A 427 -40.14 1.90 2.57
N GLY A 428 -40.93 1.20 3.39
CA GLY A 428 -41.29 -0.20 3.18
C GLY A 428 -42.11 -0.48 1.92
N SER A 429 -42.60 0.55 1.23
CA SER A 429 -43.36 0.43 -0.02
C SER A 429 -42.47 0.40 -1.27
N LEU A 430 -41.16 0.62 -1.13
CA LEU A 430 -40.19 0.59 -2.23
C LEU A 430 -39.90 -0.84 -2.70
N GLY A 431 -40.84 -1.46 -3.41
CA GLY A 431 -40.80 -2.88 -3.76
C GLY A 431 -39.69 -3.34 -4.71
N ASN A 432 -38.95 -2.41 -5.34
CA ASN A 432 -37.83 -2.68 -6.24
C ASN A 432 -36.47 -2.27 -5.66
N LEU A 433 -36.41 -1.81 -4.41
CA LEU A 433 -35.18 -1.32 -3.81
C LEU A 433 -34.21 -2.49 -3.55
N GLU A 434 -33.05 -2.45 -4.20
CA GLU A 434 -32.02 -3.50 -4.12
C GLU A 434 -30.92 -3.13 -3.12
N GLN A 435 -30.64 -1.83 -2.95
CA GLN A 435 -29.58 -1.29 -2.10
C GLN A 435 -30.07 -0.11 -1.28
N LEU A 436 -29.84 -0.16 0.04
CA LEU A 436 -30.11 0.93 0.98
C LEU A 436 -28.86 1.22 1.80
N SER A 437 -28.39 2.45 1.77
CA SER A 437 -27.19 2.88 2.49
C SER A 437 -27.50 4.06 3.43
N LEU A 438 -27.31 3.84 4.73
CA LEU A 438 -27.50 4.82 5.80
C LEU A 438 -26.24 4.92 6.68
N MET A 439 -25.07 4.67 6.11
CA MET A 439 -23.79 4.72 6.83
C MET A 439 -23.51 6.13 7.36
N TRP A 440 -22.79 6.25 8.47
CA TRP A 440 -22.42 7.53 9.11
C TRP A 440 -23.61 8.45 9.47
N CYS A 441 -24.84 7.94 9.49
CA CYS A 441 -26.02 8.70 9.93
C CYS A 441 -26.08 8.78 11.46
N LYS A 442 -25.43 9.79 12.04
CA LYS A 442 -25.29 9.97 13.49
C LYS A 442 -26.55 10.47 14.20
N SER A 443 -27.49 11.05 13.45
CA SER A 443 -28.76 11.54 13.99
C SER A 443 -29.88 10.50 13.94
N LEU A 444 -29.72 9.45 13.13
CA LEU A 444 -30.73 8.42 12.93
C LEU A 444 -30.66 7.41 14.07
N THR A 445 -31.63 7.44 14.96
CA THR A 445 -31.63 6.59 16.17
C THR A 445 -32.54 5.37 16.07
N VAL A 446 -33.57 5.43 15.21
CA VAL A 446 -34.58 4.38 15.03
C VAL A 446 -34.82 4.12 13.55
N LEU A 447 -34.95 2.84 13.18
CA LEU A 447 -35.40 2.42 11.86
C LEU A 447 -36.84 1.91 11.93
N PRO A 448 -37.72 2.27 10.98
CA PRO A 448 -39.09 1.79 10.99
C PRO A 448 -39.17 0.29 10.66
N ASP A 449 -40.07 -0.45 11.32
CA ASP A 449 -40.35 -1.86 11.03
C ASP A 449 -40.82 -2.10 9.58
N SER A 450 -41.26 -1.06 8.88
CA SER A 450 -41.58 -1.15 7.45
C SER A 450 -40.37 -1.54 6.58
N VAL A 451 -39.12 -1.34 7.01
CA VAL A 451 -37.91 -1.75 6.27
C VAL A 451 -37.92 -3.25 5.95
N GLY A 452 -38.45 -4.10 6.84
CA GLY A 452 -38.57 -5.54 6.58
C GLY A 452 -39.52 -5.91 5.44
N LYS A 453 -40.34 -4.98 4.94
CA LYS A 453 -41.25 -5.21 3.81
C LYS A 453 -40.54 -5.11 2.45
N ILE A 454 -39.31 -4.60 2.40
CA ILE A 454 -38.52 -4.39 1.18
C ILE A 454 -37.87 -5.71 0.73
N LYS A 455 -38.69 -6.65 0.26
CA LYS A 455 -38.23 -8.02 -0.07
C LYS A 455 -37.16 -8.07 -1.16
N SER A 456 -37.03 -7.04 -1.99
CA SER A 456 -36.01 -6.92 -3.04
C SER A 456 -34.62 -6.59 -2.51
N LEU A 457 -34.47 -6.23 -1.23
CA LEU A 457 -33.21 -5.70 -0.69
C LEU A 457 -32.13 -6.78 -0.66
N THR A 458 -30.99 -6.49 -1.30
CA THR A 458 -29.82 -7.37 -1.37
C THR A 458 -28.63 -6.85 -0.57
N LYS A 459 -28.55 -5.52 -0.38
CA LYS A 459 -27.50 -4.86 0.40
C LYS A 459 -28.10 -3.83 1.33
N PHE A 460 -27.73 -3.90 2.60
CA PHE A 460 -28.17 -2.96 3.62
C PHE A 460 -27.00 -2.55 4.52
N TRP A 461 -26.63 -1.27 4.48
CA TRP A 461 -25.46 -0.77 5.20
C TRP A 461 -25.85 0.30 6.22
N LEU A 462 -25.51 0.05 7.49
CA LEU A 462 -25.76 0.95 8.62
C LEU A 462 -24.47 1.41 9.29
N ASN A 463 -23.30 1.08 8.73
CA ASN A 463 -22.01 1.29 9.37
C ASN A 463 -21.85 2.70 9.97
N SER A 464 -21.41 2.79 11.23
CA SER A 464 -21.19 4.05 11.95
C SER A 464 -22.43 4.94 12.08
N SER A 465 -23.64 4.36 12.04
CA SER A 465 -24.88 5.04 12.42
C SER A 465 -25.15 4.93 13.92
N SER A 466 -26.05 5.77 14.44
CA SER A 466 -26.46 5.78 15.85
C SER A 466 -27.77 5.03 16.09
N VAL A 467 -28.08 4.08 15.21
CA VAL A 467 -29.27 3.22 15.33
C VAL A 467 -29.12 2.37 16.60
N LYS A 468 -30.12 2.41 17.48
CA LYS A 468 -30.10 1.68 18.76
C LYS A 468 -30.49 0.21 18.62
N GLU A 469 -31.37 -0.09 17.68
CA GLU A 469 -31.89 -1.43 17.44
C GLU A 469 -32.25 -1.64 15.97
N LEU A 470 -32.15 -2.89 15.52
CA LEU A 470 -32.68 -3.28 14.22
C LEU A 470 -34.19 -3.55 14.30
N PRO A 471 -34.93 -3.29 13.21
CA PRO A 471 -36.36 -3.55 13.17
C PRO A 471 -36.67 -5.03 13.40
N THR A 472 -37.77 -5.30 14.11
CA THR A 472 -38.18 -6.68 14.46
C THR A 472 -38.50 -7.53 13.23
N SER A 473 -38.84 -6.87 12.12
CA SER A 473 -39.13 -7.50 10.83
C SER A 473 -37.90 -7.80 9.96
N ILE A 474 -36.67 -7.47 10.38
CA ILE A 474 -35.46 -7.57 9.53
C ILE A 474 -35.29 -8.97 8.91
N GLY A 475 -35.67 -10.03 9.64
CA GLY A 475 -35.67 -11.41 9.18
C GLY A 475 -36.51 -11.72 7.94
N SER A 476 -37.40 -10.81 7.53
CA SER A 476 -38.22 -10.96 6.32
C SER A 476 -37.42 -10.74 5.03
N LEU A 477 -36.21 -10.18 5.13
CA LEU A 477 -35.32 -9.86 4.01
C LEU A 477 -34.52 -11.09 3.55
N VAL A 478 -35.21 -12.12 3.07
CA VAL A 478 -34.62 -13.43 2.75
C VAL A 478 -33.56 -13.41 1.65
N TYR A 479 -33.53 -12.37 0.81
CA TYR A 479 -32.55 -12.18 -0.28
C TYR A 479 -31.38 -11.26 0.09
N LEU A 480 -31.34 -10.75 1.33
CA LEU A 480 -30.26 -9.90 1.81
C LEU A 480 -28.95 -10.71 1.86
N LYS A 481 -27.93 -10.24 1.14
CA LYS A 481 -26.63 -10.90 1.03
C LYS A 481 -25.55 -10.21 1.87
N ASP A 482 -25.64 -8.89 1.92
CA ASP A 482 -24.67 -8.01 2.59
C ASP A 482 -25.42 -7.16 3.62
N LEU A 483 -25.13 -7.43 4.89
CA LEU A 483 -25.60 -6.67 6.04
C LEU A 483 -24.39 -6.21 6.85
N SER A 484 -24.11 -4.90 6.83
CA SER A 484 -23.01 -4.34 7.59
C SER A 484 -23.51 -3.40 8.69
N LEU A 485 -23.17 -3.73 9.94
CA LEU A 485 -23.54 -3.01 11.17
C LEU A 485 -22.31 -2.44 11.90
N GLY A 486 -21.16 -2.39 11.23
CA GLY A 486 -19.89 -2.02 11.81
C GLY A 486 -19.91 -0.62 12.45
N ASN A 487 -19.34 -0.48 13.64
CA ASN A 487 -19.26 0.74 14.45
C ASN A 487 -20.63 1.36 14.79
N CYS A 488 -21.73 0.59 14.79
CA CYS A 488 -22.99 1.02 15.38
C CYS A 488 -22.93 0.83 16.90
N CYS A 489 -22.30 1.78 17.58
CA CYS A 489 -21.96 1.67 19.00
C CYS A 489 -23.18 1.53 19.92
N ASP A 490 -24.37 1.96 19.48
CA ASP A 490 -25.60 1.93 20.27
C ASP A 490 -26.38 0.61 20.14
N ILE A 491 -26.04 -0.25 19.17
CA ILE A 491 -26.67 -1.58 19.02
C ILE A 491 -26.15 -2.50 20.13
N SER A 492 -27.02 -2.81 21.10
CA SER A 492 -26.69 -3.71 22.21
C SER A 492 -27.19 -5.15 22.05
N ARG A 493 -28.16 -5.39 21.16
CA ARG A 493 -28.77 -6.70 20.89
C ARG A 493 -29.19 -6.82 19.43
N LEU A 494 -29.18 -8.04 18.90
CA LEU A 494 -29.80 -8.37 17.61
C LEU A 494 -31.20 -8.96 17.84
N PRO A 495 -32.18 -8.67 16.98
CA PRO A 495 -33.52 -9.23 17.10
C PRO A 495 -33.51 -10.74 16.81
N VAL A 496 -34.41 -11.49 17.44
CA VAL A 496 -34.63 -12.93 17.22
C VAL A 496 -34.88 -13.25 15.74
N SER A 497 -35.50 -12.33 15.01
CA SER A 497 -35.77 -12.48 13.58
C SER A 497 -34.52 -12.47 12.70
N ILE A 498 -33.33 -12.13 13.21
CA ILE A 498 -32.07 -12.16 12.43
C ILE A 498 -31.85 -13.52 11.74
N GLY A 499 -32.30 -14.62 12.36
CA GLY A 499 -32.24 -15.96 11.79
C GLY A 499 -33.05 -16.16 10.49
N GLY A 500 -33.92 -15.21 10.12
CA GLY A 500 -34.63 -15.23 8.84
C GLY A 500 -33.78 -14.80 7.64
N LEU A 501 -32.60 -14.22 7.87
CA LEU A 501 -31.69 -13.72 6.82
C LEU A 501 -30.90 -14.87 6.15
N ALA A 502 -31.62 -15.76 5.46
CA ALA A 502 -31.09 -17.01 4.93
C ALA A 502 -29.98 -16.85 3.87
N SER A 503 -29.89 -15.69 3.20
CA SER A 503 -28.91 -15.45 2.11
C SER A 503 -27.66 -14.67 2.53
N VAL A 504 -27.54 -14.26 3.80
CA VAL A 504 -26.38 -13.50 4.28
C VAL A 504 -25.16 -14.40 4.30
N VAL A 505 -24.11 -13.98 3.60
CA VAL A 505 -22.83 -14.71 3.50
C VAL A 505 -21.81 -14.16 4.47
N ASP A 506 -21.75 -12.84 4.58
CA ASP A 506 -20.86 -12.11 5.47
C ASP A 506 -21.68 -11.24 6.43
N LEU A 507 -21.49 -11.45 7.74
CA LEU A 507 -22.10 -10.63 8.79
C LEU A 507 -21.01 -9.90 9.58
N GLN A 508 -20.95 -8.57 9.42
CA GLN A 508 -20.01 -7.71 10.12
C GLN A 508 -20.70 -6.93 11.25
N LEU A 509 -20.25 -7.18 12.48
CA LEU A 509 -20.75 -6.59 13.73
C LEU A 509 -19.66 -5.81 14.48
N ASP A 510 -18.53 -5.51 13.82
CA ASP A 510 -17.39 -4.81 14.40
C ASP A 510 -17.83 -3.54 15.15
N GLY A 511 -17.22 -3.22 16.30
CA GLY A 511 -17.44 -1.95 17.02
C GLY A 511 -18.85 -1.74 17.56
N THR A 512 -19.69 -2.77 17.61
CA THR A 512 -21.02 -2.72 18.24
C THR A 512 -20.93 -2.97 19.75
N SER A 513 -21.97 -2.60 20.49
CA SER A 513 -22.10 -2.87 21.93
C SER A 513 -22.87 -4.17 22.23
N ILE A 514 -22.91 -5.10 21.26
CA ILE A 514 -23.64 -6.36 21.39
C ILE A 514 -23.15 -7.14 22.61
N ILE A 515 -24.08 -7.58 23.45
CA ILE A 515 -23.81 -8.34 24.68
C ILE A 515 -23.72 -9.84 24.39
N ASP A 516 -24.60 -10.33 23.53
CA ASP A 516 -24.78 -11.72 23.12
C ASP A 516 -25.40 -11.81 21.72
N LEU A 517 -25.23 -12.97 21.08
CA LEU A 517 -25.96 -13.31 19.85
C LEU A 517 -27.20 -14.15 20.18
N PRO A 518 -28.34 -13.97 19.50
CA PRO A 518 -29.55 -14.75 19.76
C PRO A 518 -29.40 -16.21 19.31
N ASP A 519 -30.16 -17.14 19.89
CA ASP A 519 -30.10 -18.57 19.52
C ASP A 519 -30.47 -18.85 18.05
N GLN A 520 -31.17 -17.92 17.40
CA GLN A 520 -31.60 -18.00 16.01
C GLN A 520 -30.49 -17.69 15.00
N VAL A 521 -29.25 -17.45 15.43
CA VAL A 521 -28.11 -17.31 14.49
C VAL A 521 -27.92 -18.55 13.62
N ASN A 522 -28.36 -19.73 14.07
CA ASN A 522 -28.39 -20.95 13.26
C ASN A 522 -29.29 -20.87 12.01
N GLY A 523 -30.20 -19.89 11.95
CA GLY A 523 -31.06 -19.63 10.80
C GLY A 523 -30.32 -18.96 9.63
N LEU A 524 -29.11 -18.43 9.86
CA LEU A 524 -28.25 -17.83 8.84
C LEU A 524 -27.58 -18.92 7.97
N LYS A 525 -28.40 -19.59 7.14
CA LYS A 525 -28.04 -20.82 6.41
C LYS A 525 -26.92 -20.68 5.38
N SER A 526 -26.59 -19.47 4.96
CA SER A 526 -25.52 -19.18 3.99
C SER A 526 -24.32 -18.47 4.63
N LEU A 527 -24.30 -18.29 5.95
CA LEU A 527 -23.25 -17.52 6.62
C LEU A 527 -21.92 -18.27 6.55
N GLU A 528 -20.97 -17.71 5.82
CA GLU A 528 -19.60 -18.23 5.70
C GLU A 528 -18.64 -17.47 6.62
N LYS A 529 -18.94 -16.20 6.93
CA LYS A 529 -18.07 -15.32 7.70
C LYS A 529 -18.81 -14.48 8.73
N LEU A 530 -18.36 -14.57 9.98
CA LEU A 530 -18.85 -13.75 11.10
C LEU A 530 -17.70 -12.93 11.70
N GLU A 531 -17.80 -11.60 11.65
CA GLU A 531 -16.80 -10.67 12.20
C GLU A 531 -17.37 -9.83 13.35
N MET A 532 -16.68 -9.88 14.50
CA MET A 532 -16.98 -9.17 15.75
C MET A 532 -15.68 -8.60 16.35
N ARG A 533 -15.09 -7.61 15.70
CA ARG A 533 -13.90 -6.88 16.21
C ARG A 533 -14.32 -5.73 17.11
N ASN A 534 -13.62 -5.50 18.22
CA ASN A 534 -13.89 -4.44 19.18
C ASN A 534 -15.30 -4.47 19.81
N CYS A 535 -15.96 -5.63 19.85
CA CYS A 535 -17.23 -5.83 20.56
C CYS A 535 -16.98 -6.02 22.06
N ARG A 536 -16.61 -4.93 22.74
CA ARG A 536 -16.14 -4.97 24.15
C ARG A 536 -17.19 -5.42 25.16
N SER A 537 -18.46 -5.44 24.77
CA SER A 537 -19.58 -5.89 25.61
C SER A 537 -19.93 -7.36 25.43
N LEU A 538 -19.44 -8.02 24.37
CA LEU A 538 -19.78 -9.39 24.02
C LEU A 538 -19.20 -10.35 25.08
N ARG A 539 -20.07 -11.08 25.79
CA ARG A 539 -19.67 -11.96 26.91
C ARG A 539 -19.58 -13.44 26.54
N SER A 540 -20.41 -13.90 25.62
CA SER A 540 -20.49 -15.30 25.20
C SER A 540 -21.06 -15.44 23.79
N LEU A 541 -20.92 -16.63 23.21
CA LEU A 541 -21.64 -17.05 22.01
C LEU A 541 -22.71 -18.08 22.40
N PRO A 542 -23.86 -18.15 21.71
CA PRO A 542 -24.89 -19.15 21.96
C PRO A 542 -24.45 -20.55 21.50
N GLU A 543 -24.99 -21.61 22.13
CA GLU A 543 -24.73 -23.01 21.73
C GLU A 543 -25.22 -23.34 20.30
N SER A 544 -26.13 -22.53 19.77
CA SER A 544 -26.60 -22.64 18.39
C SER A 544 -25.54 -22.27 17.35
N ILE A 545 -24.44 -21.60 17.72
CA ILE A 545 -23.38 -21.23 16.77
C ILE A 545 -22.78 -22.46 16.09
N GLY A 546 -22.64 -23.57 16.81
CA GLY A 546 -22.16 -24.84 16.25
C GLY A 546 -23.11 -25.49 15.23
N CYS A 547 -24.31 -24.94 15.03
CA CYS A 547 -25.23 -25.37 13.97
C CYS A 547 -25.07 -24.57 12.67
N VAL A 548 -24.24 -23.52 12.64
CA VAL A 548 -23.93 -22.75 11.42
C VAL A 548 -22.85 -23.48 10.61
N LEU A 549 -23.21 -24.62 10.02
CA LEU A 549 -22.26 -25.55 9.40
C LEU A 549 -21.53 -24.97 8.17
N THR A 550 -22.01 -23.87 7.60
CA THR A 550 -21.37 -23.14 6.49
C THR A 550 -20.22 -22.24 6.94
N LEU A 551 -20.09 -21.96 8.24
CA LEU A 551 -19.15 -20.99 8.76
C LEU A 551 -17.70 -21.47 8.55
N SER A 552 -16.96 -20.73 7.72
CA SER A 552 -15.55 -20.98 7.41
C SER A 552 -14.61 -20.03 8.17
N THR A 553 -15.11 -18.85 8.55
CA THR A 553 -14.30 -17.81 9.21
C THR A 553 -15.07 -17.19 10.38
N LEU A 554 -14.51 -17.31 11.59
CA LEU A 554 -15.02 -16.68 12.80
C LEU A 554 -13.94 -15.75 13.38
N ILE A 555 -14.23 -14.44 13.39
CA ILE A 555 -13.32 -13.42 13.90
C ILE A 555 -13.97 -12.71 15.08
N ILE A 556 -13.37 -12.88 16.26
CA ILE A 556 -13.74 -12.21 17.50
C ILE A 556 -12.47 -11.58 18.05
N VAL A 557 -12.33 -10.27 17.93
CA VAL A 557 -11.09 -9.58 18.34
C VAL A 557 -11.44 -8.52 19.35
N ASN A 558 -10.68 -8.41 20.44
CA ASN A 558 -10.89 -7.38 21.46
C ASN A 558 -12.34 -7.38 22.01
N ALA A 559 -12.83 -8.58 22.36
CA ALA A 559 -14.12 -8.79 22.98
C ALA A 559 -13.97 -9.23 24.45
N ALA A 560 -15.01 -9.03 25.26
CA ALA A 560 -15.04 -9.44 26.67
C ALA A 560 -15.53 -10.88 26.86
N ILE A 561 -15.35 -11.74 25.85
CA ILE A 561 -15.80 -13.12 25.86
C ILE A 561 -15.07 -13.91 26.96
N THR A 562 -15.84 -14.59 27.81
CA THR A 562 -15.27 -15.35 28.93
C THR A 562 -15.00 -16.81 28.59
N GLU A 563 -15.83 -17.38 27.71
CA GLU A 563 -15.70 -18.76 27.24
C GLU A 563 -16.32 -18.92 25.83
N LEU A 564 -15.88 -19.97 25.13
CA LEU A 564 -16.50 -20.43 23.89
C LEU A 564 -17.42 -21.63 24.19
N PRO A 565 -18.57 -21.77 23.52
CA PRO A 565 -19.49 -22.89 23.72
C PRO A 565 -18.89 -24.22 23.24
N GLU A 566 -19.29 -25.34 23.85
CA GLU A 566 -18.81 -26.67 23.45
C GLU A 566 -19.32 -27.08 22.06
N SER A 567 -20.41 -26.49 21.58
CA SER A 567 -20.85 -26.66 20.20
C SER A 567 -19.88 -26.13 19.15
N ILE A 568 -18.90 -25.27 19.49
CA ILE A 568 -17.94 -24.72 18.51
C ILE A 568 -17.23 -25.85 17.75
N GLY A 569 -16.93 -26.98 18.40
CA GLY A 569 -16.29 -28.13 17.78
C GLY A 569 -17.11 -28.84 16.70
N LYS A 570 -18.40 -28.48 16.51
CA LYS A 570 -19.24 -28.98 15.41
C LYS A 570 -18.99 -28.26 14.08
N LEU A 571 -18.26 -27.14 14.09
CA LEU A 571 -17.98 -26.34 12.91
C LEU A 571 -16.87 -26.98 12.05
N GLU A 572 -17.15 -28.14 11.45
CA GLU A 572 -16.16 -28.93 10.71
C GLU A 572 -15.58 -28.19 9.48
N ASN A 573 -16.26 -27.16 8.96
CA ASN A 573 -15.81 -26.32 7.84
C ASN A 573 -15.02 -25.07 8.27
N LEU A 574 -14.85 -24.83 9.57
CA LEU A 574 -14.14 -23.65 10.06
C LEU A 574 -12.66 -23.73 9.71
N ILE A 575 -12.20 -22.79 8.89
CA ILE A 575 -10.82 -22.65 8.40
C ILE A 575 -10.02 -21.69 9.27
N MET A 576 -10.66 -20.59 9.71
CA MET A 576 -10.03 -19.55 10.50
C MET A 576 -10.84 -19.22 11.76
N LEU A 577 -10.18 -19.34 12.92
CA LEU A 577 -10.66 -18.87 14.20
C LEU A 577 -9.70 -17.82 14.76
N ARG A 578 -10.16 -16.58 14.87
CA ARG A 578 -9.38 -15.48 15.43
C ARG A 578 -10.04 -14.94 16.69
N LEU A 579 -9.30 -14.95 17.78
CA LEU A 579 -9.68 -14.62 19.16
C LEU A 579 -8.77 -13.55 19.78
N ASN A 580 -7.90 -12.91 18.99
CA ASN A 580 -6.87 -12.00 19.50
C ASN A 580 -7.45 -10.92 20.43
N LYS A 581 -6.73 -10.59 21.50
CA LYS A 581 -7.10 -9.56 22.49
C LYS A 581 -8.41 -9.83 23.23
N CYS A 582 -8.92 -11.06 23.20
CA CYS A 582 -10.02 -11.48 24.08
C CYS A 582 -9.46 -11.76 25.49
N THR A 583 -9.14 -10.70 26.23
CA THR A 583 -8.38 -10.76 27.49
C THR A 583 -9.11 -11.44 28.65
N LYS A 584 -10.40 -11.76 28.50
CA LYS A 584 -11.20 -12.48 29.50
C LYS A 584 -11.40 -13.95 29.18
N LEU A 585 -10.94 -14.42 28.01
CA LEU A 585 -11.06 -15.82 27.62
C LEU A 585 -9.97 -16.62 28.32
N CYS A 586 -10.35 -17.44 29.30
CA CYS A 586 -9.40 -18.16 30.15
C CYS A 586 -9.14 -19.61 29.72
N ARG A 587 -10.02 -20.21 28.93
CA ARG A 587 -9.90 -21.62 28.49
C ARG A 587 -10.54 -21.84 27.12
N LEU A 588 -10.06 -22.84 26.41
CA LEU A 588 -10.72 -23.37 25.21
C LEU A 588 -11.60 -24.59 25.57
N PRO A 589 -12.73 -24.79 24.88
CA PRO A 589 -13.59 -25.95 25.10
C PRO A 589 -12.89 -27.24 24.66
N THR A 590 -13.26 -28.37 25.27
CA THR A 590 -12.63 -29.68 24.98
C THR A 590 -12.89 -30.15 23.55
N SER A 591 -14.02 -29.74 23.00
CA SER A 591 -14.43 -29.97 21.61
C SER A 591 -13.61 -29.22 20.55
N ILE A 592 -12.73 -28.27 20.92
CA ILE A 592 -11.95 -27.49 19.94
C ILE A 592 -11.12 -28.39 19.01
N GLY A 593 -10.65 -29.53 19.50
CA GLY A 593 -9.91 -30.54 18.72
C GLY A 593 -10.71 -31.17 17.57
N ASN A 594 -12.05 -31.00 17.55
CA ASN A 594 -12.92 -31.55 16.50
C ASN A 594 -12.98 -30.67 15.23
N LEU A 595 -12.34 -29.50 15.22
CA LEU A 595 -12.32 -28.59 14.07
C LEU A 595 -11.37 -29.08 12.96
N LYS A 596 -11.80 -30.12 12.23
CA LYS A 596 -10.98 -30.84 11.23
C LYS A 596 -10.48 -29.99 10.06
N SER A 597 -11.13 -28.87 9.75
CA SER A 597 -10.72 -27.96 8.67
C SER A 597 -9.95 -26.73 9.14
N LEU A 598 -9.64 -26.60 10.44
CA LEU A 598 -9.01 -25.39 10.97
C LEU A 598 -7.55 -25.32 10.54
N HIS A 599 -7.22 -24.27 9.77
CA HIS A 599 -5.84 -23.99 9.32
C HIS A 599 -5.19 -22.90 10.18
N HIS A 600 -5.99 -21.95 10.67
CA HIS A 600 -5.48 -20.78 11.39
C HIS A 600 -6.21 -20.61 12.73
N LEU A 601 -5.47 -20.75 13.83
CA LEU A 601 -5.92 -20.38 15.17
C LEU A 601 -5.06 -19.24 15.71
N LEU A 602 -5.67 -18.07 15.83
CA LEU A 602 -5.01 -16.87 16.35
C LEU A 602 -5.72 -16.48 17.65
N MET A 603 -5.00 -16.48 18.77
CA MET A 603 -5.51 -16.20 20.11
C MET A 603 -4.49 -15.40 20.93
N GLU A 604 -3.74 -14.53 20.25
CA GLU A 604 -2.74 -13.65 20.86
C GLU A 604 -3.39 -12.72 21.87
N GLU A 605 -2.70 -12.42 22.97
CA GLU A 605 -3.19 -11.55 24.06
C GLU A 605 -4.54 -12.01 24.65
N THR A 606 -4.76 -13.33 24.74
CA THR A 606 -5.85 -13.93 25.53
C THR A 606 -5.38 -14.33 26.93
N ALA A 607 -6.32 -14.61 27.84
CA ALA A 607 -6.01 -15.12 29.17
C ALA A 607 -5.90 -16.66 29.23
N VAL A 608 -5.93 -17.35 28.09
CA VAL A 608 -5.85 -18.81 28.04
C VAL A 608 -4.49 -19.27 28.56
N THR A 609 -4.50 -20.18 29.54
CA THR A 609 -3.28 -20.73 30.15
C THR A 609 -2.99 -22.15 29.72
N GLU A 610 -3.98 -22.94 29.32
CA GLU A 610 -3.82 -24.34 28.95
C GLU A 610 -4.51 -24.69 27.63
N LEU A 611 -3.98 -25.71 26.94
CA LEU A 611 -4.61 -26.31 25.76
C LEU A 611 -5.22 -27.66 26.15
N PRO A 612 -6.43 -28.01 25.68
CA PRO A 612 -7.07 -29.27 26.03
C PRO A 612 -6.33 -30.48 25.45
N GLU A 613 -6.48 -31.65 26.08
CA GLU A 613 -5.71 -32.86 25.70
C GLU A 613 -5.98 -33.35 24.27
N ASN A 614 -7.16 -33.04 23.71
CA ASN A 614 -7.51 -33.38 22.32
C ASN A 614 -7.06 -32.32 21.30
N PHE A 615 -6.31 -31.29 21.70
CA PHE A 615 -5.91 -30.19 20.81
C PHE A 615 -5.08 -30.66 19.60
N GLY A 616 -4.28 -31.72 19.77
CA GLY A 616 -3.54 -32.37 18.69
C GLY A 616 -4.40 -33.02 17.59
N MET A 617 -5.72 -33.09 17.76
CA MET A 617 -6.64 -33.60 16.73
C MET A 617 -6.90 -32.60 15.59
N LEU A 618 -6.42 -31.35 15.73
CA LEU A 618 -6.45 -30.31 14.70
C LEU A 618 -5.48 -30.62 13.53
N SER A 619 -5.76 -31.70 12.80
CA SER A 619 -4.86 -32.30 11.80
C SER A 619 -4.52 -31.42 10.59
N ARG A 620 -5.24 -30.31 10.39
CA ARG A 620 -5.00 -29.32 9.32
C ARG A 620 -4.43 -27.99 9.80
N LEU A 621 -4.13 -27.86 11.09
CA LEU A 621 -3.65 -26.60 11.66
C LEU A 621 -2.26 -26.28 11.10
N MET A 622 -2.15 -25.12 10.45
CA MET A 622 -0.90 -24.61 9.86
C MET A 622 -0.32 -23.47 10.70
N ILE A 623 -1.17 -22.64 11.30
CA ILE A 623 -0.74 -21.46 12.07
C ILE A 623 -1.41 -21.45 13.43
N LEU A 624 -0.59 -21.47 14.48
CA LEU A 624 -1.00 -21.28 15.86
C LEU A 624 -0.27 -20.07 16.46
N LYS A 625 -0.99 -18.98 16.68
CA LYS A 625 -0.45 -17.80 17.37
C LYS A 625 -1.18 -17.60 18.67
N MET A 626 -0.45 -17.69 19.77
CA MET A 626 -1.00 -17.56 21.10
C MET A 626 -0.25 -16.55 21.97
N ALA A 627 0.82 -15.93 21.46
CA ALA A 627 1.65 -14.91 22.12
C ALA A 627 0.91 -14.01 23.13
N LYS A 628 1.45 -13.90 24.34
CA LYS A 628 1.00 -12.93 25.36
C LYS A 628 1.92 -11.70 25.37
N LYS A 629 1.45 -10.64 26.01
CA LYS A 629 2.34 -9.53 26.38
C LYS A 629 3.27 -10.04 27.48
N PRO A 630 4.59 -9.83 27.38
CA PRO A 630 5.50 -10.16 28.48
C PRO A 630 5.12 -9.32 29.70
N ASP A 631 4.88 -9.98 30.84
CA ASP A 631 4.46 -9.34 32.10
C ASP A 631 5.47 -8.25 32.51
N HIS A 632 5.02 -6.99 32.65
CA HIS A 632 5.78 -5.92 33.34
C HIS A 632 5.55 -5.93 34.85
N GLU A 633 4.51 -6.64 35.33
CA GLU A 633 4.19 -6.77 36.74
C GLU A 633 4.14 -8.25 37.12
N VAL A 634 4.94 -8.60 38.12
CA VAL A 634 5.09 -9.96 38.66
C VAL A 634 3.75 -10.44 39.21
N SER A 635 2.93 -11.07 38.36
CA SER A 635 1.82 -11.91 38.82
C SER A 635 2.42 -13.17 39.43
N GLN A 636 2.62 -13.16 40.75
CA GLN A 636 3.18 -14.25 41.57
C GLN A 636 2.32 -15.54 41.58
N ASN A 637 1.19 -15.57 40.86
CA ASN A 637 0.20 -16.66 40.93
C ASN A 637 -0.09 -17.35 39.58
N ALA A 638 0.76 -17.19 38.57
CA ALA A 638 0.54 -17.90 37.31
C ALA A 638 1.11 -19.31 37.37
N GLU A 639 0.24 -20.31 37.23
CA GLU A 639 0.61 -21.72 37.18
C GLU A 639 1.47 -22.02 35.94
N ASN A 640 2.45 -22.90 36.13
CA ASN A 640 3.29 -23.42 35.07
C ASN A 640 2.44 -24.13 34.01
N THR A 641 2.72 -23.89 32.74
CA THR A 641 1.97 -24.49 31.63
C THR A 641 2.77 -25.62 30.98
N GLU A 642 2.11 -26.75 30.74
CA GLU A 642 2.63 -27.86 29.93
C GLU A 642 1.82 -27.99 28.63
N LEU A 643 2.48 -28.37 27.53
CA LEU A 643 1.79 -28.68 26.27
C LEU A 643 1.15 -30.08 26.35
N PRO A 644 -0.06 -30.29 25.81
CA PRO A 644 -0.75 -31.58 25.89
C PRO A 644 0.01 -32.67 25.12
N SER A 645 -0.15 -33.93 25.53
CA SER A 645 0.61 -35.05 24.94
C SER A 645 0.31 -35.24 23.44
N SER A 646 -0.90 -34.88 23.02
CA SER A 646 -1.33 -34.94 21.63
C SER A 646 -0.73 -33.84 20.74
N PHE A 647 -0.09 -32.80 21.29
CA PHE A 647 0.38 -31.63 20.54
C PHE A 647 1.32 -32.00 19.39
N SER A 648 2.12 -33.05 19.56
CA SER A 648 3.04 -33.57 18.53
C SER A 648 2.33 -34.13 17.29
N ASN A 649 1.01 -34.32 17.31
CA ASN A 649 0.22 -34.77 16.16
C ASN A 649 -0.04 -33.65 15.13
N LEU A 650 0.30 -32.40 15.43
CA LEU A 650 0.11 -31.25 14.54
C LEU A 650 1.19 -31.20 13.43
N SER A 651 1.25 -32.24 12.60
CA SER A 651 2.33 -32.43 11.62
C SER A 651 2.35 -31.41 10.47
N LEU A 652 1.22 -30.71 10.22
CA LEU A 652 1.10 -29.64 9.23
C LEU A 652 1.36 -28.24 9.80
N LEU A 653 1.71 -28.12 11.08
CA LEU A 653 1.94 -26.82 11.74
C LEU A 653 3.21 -26.19 11.16
N GLU A 654 3.05 -25.03 10.50
CA GLU A 654 4.12 -24.25 9.87
C GLU A 654 4.64 -23.14 10.79
N GLU A 655 3.72 -22.48 11.52
CA GLU A 655 4.05 -21.38 12.42
C GLU A 655 3.46 -21.62 13.81
N PHE A 656 4.35 -21.63 14.82
CA PHE A 656 3.98 -21.73 16.22
C PHE A 656 4.57 -20.57 17.02
N ASP A 657 3.71 -19.68 17.51
CA ASP A 657 4.09 -18.58 18.42
C ASP A 657 3.43 -18.73 19.79
N ALA A 658 4.25 -19.16 20.76
CA ALA A 658 3.92 -19.33 22.16
C ALA A 658 4.69 -18.36 23.06
N ARG A 659 4.98 -17.14 22.59
CA ARG A 659 5.70 -16.15 23.39
C ARG A 659 4.96 -15.83 24.70
N ALA A 660 5.69 -15.78 25.81
CA ALA A 660 5.18 -15.43 27.14
C ALA A 660 4.05 -16.34 27.65
N TRP A 661 4.11 -17.65 27.35
CA TRP A 661 3.12 -18.64 27.76
C TRP A 661 3.43 -19.37 29.08
N LYS A 662 4.55 -19.05 29.73
CA LYS A 662 4.99 -19.72 30.98
C LYS A 662 5.12 -21.23 30.80
N ILE A 663 5.57 -21.65 29.61
CA ILE A 663 5.85 -23.05 29.31
C ILE A 663 7.05 -23.50 30.16
N THR A 664 6.87 -24.58 30.92
CA THR A 664 7.92 -25.18 31.76
C THR A 664 8.17 -26.64 31.41
N GLY A 665 9.26 -27.20 31.93
CA GLY A 665 9.51 -28.65 31.91
C GLY A 665 10.47 -29.16 30.83
N LYS A 666 10.74 -30.47 30.89
CA LYS A 666 11.41 -31.29 29.85
C LYS A 666 10.36 -32.25 29.28
N ARG A 667 10.08 -32.15 27.97
CA ARG A 667 9.19 -32.97 27.07
C ARG A 667 7.93 -32.22 26.60
N PRO A 668 7.52 -32.36 25.32
CA PRO A 668 7.32 -33.58 24.52
C PRO A 668 8.58 -34.04 23.77
N ASP A 669 8.94 -35.32 23.86
CA ASP A 669 10.12 -35.88 23.15
C ASP A 669 9.92 -36.00 21.63
N ASP A 670 8.76 -35.61 21.11
CA ASP A 670 8.35 -35.82 19.72
C ASP A 670 8.24 -34.51 18.91
N PHE A 671 8.97 -33.43 19.26
CA PHE A 671 8.97 -32.20 18.44
C PHE A 671 9.35 -32.48 16.98
N GLU A 672 10.17 -33.51 16.73
CA GLU A 672 10.48 -34.02 15.38
C GLU A 672 9.25 -34.37 14.53
N LYS A 673 8.09 -34.66 15.14
CA LYS A 673 6.82 -34.94 14.44
C LYS A 673 6.18 -33.69 13.85
N LEU A 674 6.54 -32.48 14.32
CA LEU A 674 6.12 -31.20 13.75
C LEU A 674 6.92 -30.90 12.47
N SER A 675 6.92 -31.83 11.53
CA SER A 675 7.84 -31.85 10.39
C SER A 675 7.63 -30.71 9.39
N SER A 676 6.49 -30.01 9.46
CA SER A 676 6.19 -28.84 8.62
C SER A 676 6.59 -27.50 9.25
N LEU A 677 7.16 -27.49 10.46
CA LEU A 677 7.40 -26.27 11.22
C LEU A 677 8.54 -25.44 10.61
N VAL A 678 8.20 -24.22 10.17
CA VAL A 678 9.11 -23.24 9.57
C VAL A 678 9.51 -22.16 10.58
N LEU A 679 8.58 -21.73 11.43
CA LEU A 679 8.81 -20.71 12.45
C LEU A 679 8.37 -21.20 13.84
N LEU A 680 9.30 -21.16 14.78
CA LEU A 680 9.07 -21.46 16.20
C LEU A 680 9.46 -20.26 17.07
N ASN A 681 8.48 -19.63 17.73
CA ASN A 681 8.71 -18.57 18.69
C ASN A 681 8.27 -19.01 20.10
N LEU A 682 9.25 -19.20 20.98
CA LEU A 682 9.07 -19.56 22.38
C LEU A 682 9.65 -18.50 23.33
N SER A 683 9.80 -17.25 22.88
CA SER A 683 10.39 -16.16 23.67
C SER A 683 9.64 -15.93 25.00
N HIS A 684 10.33 -15.41 26.03
CA HIS A 684 9.76 -15.11 27.35
C HIS A 684 9.10 -16.32 28.06
N ASN A 685 9.65 -17.52 27.93
CA ASN A 685 9.18 -18.71 28.66
C ASN A 685 10.21 -19.17 29.71
N ASP A 686 9.78 -20.06 30.60
CA ASP A 686 10.51 -20.39 31.84
C ASP A 686 11.15 -21.80 31.83
N PHE A 687 11.31 -22.41 30.66
CA PHE A 687 11.99 -23.70 30.53
C PHE A 687 13.50 -23.58 30.70
N SER A 688 14.12 -24.61 31.30
CA SER A 688 15.58 -24.66 31.52
C SER A 688 16.37 -25.26 30.35
N SER A 689 15.71 -26.01 29.47
CA SER A 689 16.31 -26.68 28.32
C SER A 689 15.25 -27.01 27.28
N LEU A 690 15.64 -27.04 26.01
CA LEU A 690 14.81 -27.51 24.91
C LEU A 690 15.07 -29.01 24.60
N PRO A 691 14.13 -29.75 23.99
CA PRO A 691 14.32 -31.17 23.67
C PRO A 691 15.32 -31.37 22.52
N CYS A 692 16.09 -32.46 22.57
CA CYS A 692 17.06 -32.79 21.51
C CYS A 692 16.40 -33.12 20.16
N SER A 693 15.11 -33.49 20.15
CA SER A 693 14.35 -33.77 18.92
C SER A 693 14.08 -32.53 18.05
N LEU A 694 14.42 -31.31 18.51
CA LEU A 694 14.43 -30.12 17.65
C LEU A 694 15.33 -30.28 16.42
N THR A 695 16.40 -31.09 16.52
CA THR A 695 17.27 -31.41 15.37
C THR A 695 16.52 -32.09 14.22
N GLY A 696 15.40 -32.78 14.51
CA GLY A 696 14.55 -33.45 13.52
C GLY A 696 13.68 -32.51 12.70
N LEU A 697 13.58 -31.23 13.06
CA LEU A 697 12.78 -30.21 12.36
C LEU A 697 13.49 -29.74 11.08
N SER A 698 13.53 -30.60 10.08
CA SER A 698 14.37 -30.46 8.87
C SER A 698 14.08 -29.24 7.97
N ILE A 699 12.98 -28.52 8.20
CA ILE A 699 12.62 -27.30 7.44
C ILE A 699 12.48 -26.06 8.33
N LEU A 700 12.86 -26.14 9.60
CA LEU A 700 12.77 -25.01 10.51
C LEU A 700 13.76 -23.92 10.07
N GLU A 701 13.25 -22.76 9.67
CA GLU A 701 14.07 -21.63 9.21
C GLU A 701 14.34 -20.63 10.33
N LYS A 702 13.39 -20.46 11.26
CA LYS A 702 13.46 -19.41 12.30
C LYS A 702 13.13 -19.95 13.69
N LEU A 703 14.09 -19.80 14.61
CA LEU A 703 13.94 -20.15 16.02
C LEU A 703 14.15 -18.91 16.90
N VAL A 704 13.10 -18.49 17.62
CA VAL A 704 13.11 -17.31 18.49
C VAL A 704 12.86 -17.72 19.94
N LEU A 705 13.86 -17.50 20.78
CA LEU A 705 13.97 -17.90 22.19
C LEU A 705 14.33 -16.71 23.10
N SER A 706 14.13 -15.48 22.62
CA SER A 706 14.58 -14.30 23.35
C SER A 706 13.93 -14.20 24.74
N HIS A 707 14.67 -13.70 25.72
CA HIS A 707 14.22 -13.51 27.11
C HIS A 707 13.78 -14.79 27.85
N CYS A 708 14.24 -15.97 27.45
CA CYS A 708 14.08 -17.20 28.24
C CYS A 708 15.13 -17.25 29.37
N LYS A 709 14.87 -16.53 30.46
CA LYS A 709 15.85 -16.25 31.54
C LYS A 709 16.39 -17.50 32.26
N TYR A 710 15.66 -18.61 32.21
CA TYR A 710 16.05 -19.88 32.86
C TYR A 710 16.73 -20.88 31.92
N LEU A 711 16.78 -20.61 30.61
CA LEU A 711 17.37 -21.49 29.61
C LEU A 711 18.88 -21.62 29.84
N LYS A 712 19.35 -22.84 30.12
CA LYS A 712 20.77 -23.12 30.42
C LYS A 712 21.56 -23.69 29.24
N VAL A 713 20.91 -24.50 28.41
CA VAL A 713 21.57 -25.23 27.32
C VAL A 713 20.71 -25.18 26.06
N LEU A 714 21.34 -24.87 24.93
CA LEU A 714 20.75 -25.06 23.60
C LEU A 714 21.14 -26.45 23.04
N PRO A 715 20.17 -27.34 22.73
CA PRO A 715 20.42 -28.66 22.18
C PRO A 715 20.92 -28.59 20.73
N PRO A 716 21.26 -29.73 20.08
CA PRO A 716 21.52 -29.76 18.65
C PRO A 716 20.35 -29.17 17.86
N LEU A 717 20.67 -28.24 16.96
CA LEU A 717 19.69 -27.49 16.17
C LEU A 717 19.67 -27.98 14.71
N PRO A 718 18.54 -27.84 14.00
CA PRO A 718 18.42 -28.32 12.62
C PRO A 718 19.21 -27.44 11.64
N SER A 719 19.87 -28.07 10.65
CA SER A 719 20.73 -27.40 9.65
C SER A 719 20.01 -26.46 8.67
N SER A 720 18.68 -26.51 8.65
CA SER A 720 17.81 -25.61 7.88
C SER A 720 17.74 -24.19 8.45
N LEU A 721 18.18 -23.96 9.69
CA LEU A 721 18.05 -22.67 10.35
C LEU A 721 18.74 -21.55 9.58
N ILE A 722 17.99 -20.46 9.40
CA ILE A 722 18.43 -19.20 8.80
C ILE A 722 18.58 -18.14 9.91
N GLU A 723 17.72 -18.16 10.93
CA GLU A 723 17.71 -17.23 12.04
C GLU A 723 17.59 -17.94 13.40
N LEU A 724 18.54 -17.66 14.29
CA LEU A 724 18.50 -18.05 15.70
C LEU A 724 18.59 -16.81 16.58
N ASN A 725 17.55 -16.54 17.36
CA ASN A 725 17.54 -15.45 18.34
C ASN A 725 17.33 -16.00 19.75
N ALA A 726 18.38 -16.03 20.56
CA ALA A 726 18.35 -16.36 21.97
C ALA A 726 18.89 -15.19 22.84
N ALA A 727 18.64 -13.95 22.40
CA ALA A 727 19.00 -12.76 23.16
C ALA A 727 18.35 -12.76 24.55
N ASN A 728 19.01 -12.17 25.55
CA ASN A 728 18.52 -12.02 26.92
C ASN A 728 18.25 -13.35 27.66
N CYS A 729 18.85 -14.45 27.22
CA CYS A 729 18.89 -15.72 27.94
C CYS A 729 20.03 -15.72 28.96
N THR A 730 19.88 -14.97 30.04
CA THR A 730 20.95 -14.69 31.02
C THR A 730 21.50 -15.93 31.75
N ALA A 731 20.75 -17.03 31.79
CA ALA A 731 21.20 -18.30 32.36
C ALA A 731 21.89 -19.23 31.36
N LEU A 732 22.02 -18.85 30.08
CA LEU A 732 22.56 -19.71 29.03
C LEU A 732 24.05 -19.94 29.25
N GLU A 733 24.43 -21.17 29.57
CA GLU A 733 25.80 -21.58 29.91
C GLU A 733 26.53 -22.17 28.69
N SER A 734 25.81 -22.89 27.82
CA SER A 734 26.39 -23.57 26.65
C SER A 734 25.42 -23.72 25.48
N ILE A 735 25.98 -23.81 24.27
CA ILE A 735 25.31 -24.12 23.02
C ILE A 735 25.98 -25.35 22.38
N SER A 736 25.18 -26.27 21.83
CA SER A 736 25.69 -27.41 21.06
C SER A 736 26.45 -26.94 19.81
N ASP A 737 27.32 -27.79 19.26
CA ASP A 737 28.10 -27.45 18.06
C ASP A 737 27.19 -27.00 16.90
N ILE A 738 27.36 -25.74 16.47
CA ILE A 738 26.57 -25.12 15.40
C ILE A 738 27.22 -25.21 14.03
N SER A 739 28.33 -25.95 13.89
CA SER A 739 29.09 -26.05 12.63
C SER A 739 28.27 -26.56 11.44
N ASN A 740 27.21 -27.33 11.70
CA ASN A 740 26.32 -27.87 10.68
C ASN A 740 25.23 -26.87 10.22
N LEU A 741 25.10 -25.70 10.85
CA LEU A 741 24.10 -24.69 10.51
C LEU A 741 24.55 -23.83 9.31
N GLU A 742 24.90 -24.46 8.19
CA GLU A 742 25.49 -23.79 7.04
C GLU A 742 24.63 -22.65 6.47
N ASN A 743 23.31 -22.73 6.61
CA ASN A 743 22.38 -21.71 6.12
C ASN A 743 22.17 -20.53 7.08
N LEU A 744 22.74 -20.57 8.29
CA LEU A 744 22.49 -19.57 9.32
C LEU A 744 23.03 -18.21 8.88
N ARG A 745 22.14 -17.22 8.83
CA ARG A 745 22.45 -15.84 8.44
C ARG A 745 22.41 -14.88 9.61
N ASN A 746 21.54 -15.13 10.59
CA ASN A 746 21.36 -14.29 11.76
C ASN A 746 21.50 -15.10 13.04
N LEU A 747 22.46 -14.72 13.88
CA LEU A 747 22.70 -15.27 15.20
C LEU A 747 22.67 -14.15 16.23
N ASN A 748 21.64 -14.13 17.07
CA ASN A 748 21.52 -13.17 18.17
C ASN A 748 21.60 -13.89 19.52
N LEU A 749 22.68 -13.63 20.25
CA LEU A 749 22.99 -14.15 21.58
C LEU A 749 23.27 -13.02 22.57
N ALA A 750 22.82 -11.80 22.29
CA ALA A 750 23.05 -10.64 23.15
C ALA A 750 22.60 -10.91 24.61
N ASN A 751 23.39 -10.47 25.58
CA ASN A 751 23.17 -10.57 27.03
C ASN A 751 23.07 -12.01 27.57
N CYS A 752 23.77 -12.95 26.93
CA CYS A 752 23.99 -14.30 27.44
C CYS A 752 25.27 -14.32 28.28
N GLU A 753 25.23 -13.69 29.45
CA GLU A 753 26.41 -13.40 30.30
C GLU A 753 27.22 -14.66 30.69
N LYS A 754 26.53 -15.78 30.91
CA LYS A 754 27.13 -17.06 31.33
C LYS A 754 27.66 -17.92 30.18
N LEU A 755 27.49 -17.48 28.93
CA LEU A 755 27.87 -18.27 27.77
C LEU A 755 29.39 -18.24 27.60
N THR A 756 30.03 -19.39 27.79
CA THR A 756 31.50 -19.51 27.82
C THR A 756 32.13 -19.80 26.46
N GLY A 757 31.37 -20.30 25.48
CA GLY A 757 31.86 -20.64 24.13
C GLY A 757 30.74 -20.89 23.13
N ILE A 758 31.05 -20.69 21.84
CA ILE A 758 30.16 -20.96 20.71
C ILE A 758 30.86 -21.92 19.73
N PRO A 759 30.86 -23.24 20.00
CA PRO A 759 31.55 -24.22 19.16
C PRO A 759 30.98 -24.25 17.73
N GLY A 760 31.86 -24.18 16.73
CA GLY A 760 31.51 -24.28 15.31
C GLY A 760 31.14 -22.95 14.64
N LEU A 761 31.19 -21.82 15.37
CA LEU A 761 30.93 -20.48 14.84
C LEU A 761 31.82 -20.14 13.64
N GLU A 762 33.08 -20.58 13.67
CA GLU A 762 34.08 -20.37 12.62
C GLU A 762 33.75 -21.05 11.29
N ARG A 763 32.82 -22.03 11.30
CA ARG A 763 32.41 -22.76 10.09
C ARG A 763 31.18 -22.13 9.39
N LEU A 764 30.56 -21.11 9.99
CA LEU A 764 29.35 -20.47 9.48
C LEU A 764 29.62 -19.45 8.36
N LYS A 765 29.89 -19.96 7.15
CA LYS A 765 30.28 -19.14 5.97
C LYS A 765 29.22 -18.15 5.48
N PHE A 766 27.94 -18.37 5.81
CA PHE A 766 26.83 -17.53 5.37
C PHE A 766 26.32 -16.57 6.45
N LEU A 767 26.92 -16.56 7.63
CA LEU A 767 26.53 -15.69 8.73
C LEU A 767 26.75 -14.23 8.31
N ARG A 768 25.71 -13.40 8.46
CA ARG A 768 25.72 -11.98 8.09
C ARG A 768 25.45 -11.05 9.26
N TRP A 769 24.68 -11.51 10.24
CA TRP A 769 24.34 -10.77 11.44
C TRP A 769 24.75 -11.59 12.67
N LEU A 770 25.61 -11.01 13.50
CA LEU A 770 26.05 -11.60 14.76
C LEU A 770 25.93 -10.56 15.87
N TYR A 771 25.13 -10.88 16.89
CA TYR A 771 24.93 -10.02 18.05
C TYR A 771 25.30 -10.78 19.33
N MET A 772 26.33 -10.32 20.02
CA MET A 772 26.90 -10.94 21.22
C MET A 772 27.24 -9.90 22.29
N SER A 773 26.61 -8.72 22.26
CA SER A 773 26.76 -7.71 23.32
C SER A 773 26.52 -8.31 24.71
N GLY A 774 27.27 -7.93 25.72
CA GLY A 774 27.10 -8.45 27.08
C GLY A 774 27.40 -9.95 27.26
N CYS A 775 28.07 -10.60 26.31
CA CYS A 775 28.57 -11.97 26.45
C CYS A 775 30.02 -11.99 26.91
N SER A 776 30.39 -12.94 27.78
CA SER A 776 31.78 -13.10 28.24
C SER A 776 32.69 -13.80 27.22
N SER A 777 32.12 -14.54 26.26
CA SER A 777 32.87 -15.32 25.26
C SER A 777 33.04 -14.56 23.94
N CYS A 778 34.06 -13.71 23.83
CA CYS A 778 34.38 -12.98 22.59
C CYS A 778 35.47 -13.63 21.73
N SER A 779 36.21 -14.61 22.27
CA SER A 779 37.36 -15.22 21.59
C SER A 779 37.00 -16.08 20.38
N SER A 780 35.72 -16.40 20.16
CA SER A 780 35.23 -17.29 19.09
C SER A 780 34.96 -16.58 17.75
N VAL A 781 35.01 -15.24 17.68
CA VAL A 781 34.57 -14.43 16.52
C VAL A 781 35.62 -14.37 15.39
N LEU A 782 36.81 -14.97 15.61
CA LEU A 782 38.04 -14.78 14.84
C LEU A 782 38.04 -15.31 13.38
N ALA A 783 36.94 -15.82 12.82
CA ALA A 783 36.96 -16.44 11.49
C ALA A 783 35.79 -16.06 10.56
N LEU A 784 34.95 -15.10 10.97
CA LEU A 784 33.74 -14.76 10.23
C LEU A 784 34.05 -13.84 9.05
N ARG A 785 33.49 -14.15 7.87
CA ARG A 785 33.68 -13.42 6.62
C ARG A 785 32.39 -12.72 6.18
N ASN A 786 32.52 -11.57 5.53
CA ASN A 786 31.45 -10.78 4.92
C ASN A 786 30.24 -10.46 5.84
N LEU A 787 30.51 -10.11 7.11
CA LEU A 787 29.48 -9.70 8.05
C LEU A 787 28.85 -8.37 7.62
N ASN A 788 27.52 -8.33 7.63
CA ASN A 788 26.73 -7.10 7.43
C ASN A 788 26.62 -6.30 8.73
N SER A 789 26.45 -7.01 9.84
CA SER A 789 26.38 -6.41 11.18
C SER A 789 27.07 -7.30 12.19
N LEU A 790 27.86 -6.68 13.07
CA LEU A 790 28.48 -7.31 14.23
C LEU A 790 28.26 -6.44 15.46
N CYS A 791 27.91 -7.04 16.59
CA CYS A 791 27.94 -6.40 17.88
C CYS A 791 28.62 -7.30 18.91
N VAL A 792 29.66 -6.79 19.55
CA VAL A 792 30.49 -7.51 20.54
C VAL A 792 30.94 -6.54 21.64
N PRO A 793 31.20 -7.01 22.87
CA PRO A 793 31.92 -6.25 23.88
C PRO A 793 33.24 -5.69 23.33
N GLY A 794 33.54 -4.43 23.63
CA GLY A 794 34.77 -3.78 23.17
C GLY A 794 34.70 -2.26 23.20
N SER A 795 35.80 -1.64 23.62
CA SER A 795 35.95 -0.19 23.80
C SER A 795 36.77 0.49 22.70
N GLU A 796 37.32 -0.27 21.75
CA GLU A 796 38.25 0.20 20.73
C GLU A 796 37.70 0.05 19.31
N ILE A 797 38.24 0.87 18.39
CA ILE A 797 38.00 0.78 16.95
C ILE A 797 39.32 0.44 16.27
N PRO A 798 39.34 -0.44 15.25
CA PRO A 798 40.58 -0.79 14.58
C PRO A 798 41.28 0.42 13.96
N ASP A 799 42.61 0.49 14.06
CA ASP A 799 43.41 1.65 13.65
C ASP A 799 43.35 1.95 12.14
N TRP A 800 42.94 0.97 11.33
CA TRP A 800 42.73 1.13 9.89
C TRP A 800 41.39 1.78 9.51
N PHE A 801 40.50 2.06 10.48
CA PHE A 801 39.35 2.93 10.27
C PHE A 801 39.76 4.40 10.30
N THR A 802 39.17 5.20 9.41
CA THR A 802 39.31 6.66 9.49
C THR A 802 38.38 7.20 10.57
N ARG A 803 38.94 7.90 11.58
CA ARG A 803 38.16 8.43 12.71
C ARG A 803 37.26 9.60 12.27
N ASP A 804 36.06 9.65 12.85
CA ASP A 804 35.06 10.74 12.78
C ASP A 804 34.50 11.09 11.39
N GLU A 805 35.35 11.47 10.44
CA GLU A 805 34.99 11.95 9.12
C GLU A 805 35.95 11.40 8.05
N VAL A 806 35.41 10.76 7.00
CA VAL A 806 36.19 10.29 5.84
C VAL A 806 35.78 11.04 4.58
N SER A 807 36.76 11.50 3.80
CA SER A 807 36.52 12.09 2.48
C SER A 807 36.53 11.00 1.42
N TYR A 808 35.44 10.87 0.67
CA TYR A 808 35.36 9.96 -0.46
C TYR A 808 36.04 10.57 -1.69
N SER A 809 37.13 9.95 -2.11
CA SER A 809 37.78 10.21 -3.39
C SER A 809 37.72 8.96 -4.26
N LYS A 810 37.17 9.06 -5.47
CA LYS A 810 37.05 7.93 -6.40
C LYS A 810 38.42 7.58 -7.00
N PRO A 811 38.99 6.40 -6.71
CA PRO A 811 40.26 5.99 -7.30
C PRO A 811 40.13 5.79 -8.82
N LYS A 812 41.18 6.10 -9.59
CA LYS A 812 41.23 5.79 -11.02
C LYS A 812 41.19 4.26 -11.17
N ASN A 813 40.08 3.73 -11.69
CA ASN A 813 39.84 2.31 -12.00
C ASN A 813 39.43 1.38 -10.83
N ARG A 814 38.89 1.91 -9.72
CA ARG A 814 38.22 1.07 -8.71
C ARG A 814 36.81 1.57 -8.40
N VAL A 815 35.85 0.65 -8.29
CA VAL A 815 34.47 0.96 -7.90
C VAL A 815 34.30 0.75 -6.40
N ILE A 816 33.63 1.66 -5.70
CA ILE A 816 33.26 1.47 -4.30
C ILE A 816 32.23 0.33 -4.19
N LYS A 817 32.49 -0.65 -3.33
CA LYS A 817 31.61 -1.80 -3.09
C LYS A 817 30.83 -1.66 -1.79
N ALA A 818 31.42 -1.10 -0.74
CA ALA A 818 30.72 -0.88 0.52
C ALA A 818 31.33 0.29 1.33
N VAL A 819 30.58 0.76 2.32
CA VAL A 819 31.06 1.62 3.41
C VAL A 819 30.83 0.87 4.71
N ILE A 820 31.88 0.68 5.50
CA ILE A 820 31.82 0.06 6.82
C ILE A 820 31.93 1.15 7.87
N VAL A 821 30.99 1.15 8.81
CA VAL A 821 30.95 2.08 9.93
C VAL A 821 31.14 1.26 11.21
N GLY A 822 32.21 1.55 11.94
CA GLY A 822 32.48 1.01 13.27
C GLY A 822 32.15 2.07 14.32
N ILE A 823 31.43 1.72 15.36
CA ILE A 823 31.10 2.62 16.47
C ILE A 823 31.28 1.89 17.80
N VAL A 824 31.70 2.64 18.81
CA VAL A 824 31.72 2.18 20.20
C VAL A 824 30.64 2.94 20.94
N VAL A 825 29.68 2.21 21.48
CA VAL A 825 28.51 2.76 22.17
C VAL A 825 28.47 2.20 23.59
N SER A 826 28.20 3.08 24.56
CA SER A 826 27.80 2.70 25.91
C SER A 826 26.36 3.13 26.15
N ILE A 827 25.63 2.34 26.93
CA ILE A 827 24.22 2.59 27.22
C ILE A 827 24.08 2.75 28.72
N ASP A 828 23.70 3.94 29.18
CA ASP A 828 23.44 4.26 30.59
C ASP A 828 22.05 3.75 30.98
N HIS A 829 22.00 2.67 31.77
CA HIS A 829 20.76 2.08 32.30
C HIS A 829 20.23 2.77 33.55
N SER A 830 20.94 3.75 34.11
CA SER A 830 20.39 4.60 35.18
C SER A 830 19.29 5.53 34.67
N ILE A 831 19.29 5.83 33.37
CA ILE A 831 18.28 6.63 32.69
C ILE A 831 17.16 5.70 32.21
N GLN A 832 16.00 5.76 32.87
CA GLN A 832 14.80 5.05 32.42
C GLN A 832 14.36 5.53 31.03
N ASP A 833 14.24 4.60 30.09
CA ASP A 833 13.74 4.87 28.75
C ASP A 833 12.78 3.74 28.32
N ASP A 834 11.49 4.04 28.29
CA ASP A 834 10.43 3.11 27.92
C ASP A 834 10.53 2.61 26.47
N LEU A 835 11.29 3.31 25.60
CA LEU A 835 11.50 2.93 24.19
C LEU A 835 12.59 1.87 24.02
N ARG A 836 13.48 1.70 25.00
CA ARG A 836 14.68 0.83 24.92
C ARG A 836 14.33 -0.65 24.81
N ASP A 837 13.24 -1.09 25.45
CA ASP A 837 12.72 -2.46 25.39
C ASP A 837 11.71 -2.68 24.24
N GLN A 838 11.14 -1.61 23.67
CA GLN A 838 10.10 -1.67 22.64
C GLN A 838 10.64 -1.61 21.20
N SER A 839 11.83 -1.04 21.00
CA SER A 839 12.52 -0.96 19.72
C SER A 839 13.84 -1.73 19.79
N PRO A 840 14.06 -2.78 18.96
CA PRO A 840 15.35 -3.46 18.90
C PRO A 840 16.45 -2.57 18.29
N VAL A 841 16.13 -1.35 17.84
CA VAL A 841 17.06 -0.41 17.23
C VAL A 841 17.30 0.75 18.19
N VAL A 842 18.52 0.84 18.73
CA VAL A 842 18.96 1.99 19.52
C VAL A 842 19.13 3.19 18.58
N ALA A 843 18.20 4.16 18.67
CA ALA A 843 18.20 5.35 17.80
C ALA A 843 18.83 6.56 18.52
N GLY A 844 19.88 7.13 17.92
CA GLY A 844 20.59 8.28 18.47
C GLY A 844 21.88 8.65 17.72
N ILE A 845 22.33 7.80 16.80
CA ILE A 845 23.55 7.99 16.00
C ILE A 845 23.16 8.17 14.54
N LEU A 846 23.70 9.21 13.90
CA LEU A 846 23.46 9.56 12.51
C LEU A 846 24.75 9.47 11.71
N ILE A 847 24.65 8.79 10.57
CA ILE A 847 25.65 8.76 9.51
C ILE A 847 25.18 9.76 8.44
N THR A 848 25.98 10.80 8.23
CA THR A 848 25.66 11.93 7.36
C THR A 848 26.63 12.00 6.19
N ILE A 849 26.11 12.15 4.97
CA ILE A 849 26.91 12.56 3.81
C ILE A 849 26.89 14.08 3.72
N LEU A 850 28.07 14.69 3.69
CA LEU A 850 28.31 16.12 3.55
C LEU A 850 28.88 16.40 2.15
N ARG A 851 28.22 17.25 1.37
CA ARG A 851 28.75 17.78 0.12
C ARG A 851 28.98 19.27 0.28
N LEU A 852 30.22 19.73 0.08
CA LEU A 852 30.61 21.11 0.35
C LEU A 852 30.21 21.56 1.78
N ASN A 853 30.40 20.66 2.76
CA ASN A 853 29.99 20.83 4.18
C ASN A 853 28.48 20.98 4.43
N VAL A 854 27.62 20.71 3.44
CA VAL A 854 26.16 20.69 3.59
C VAL A 854 25.67 19.24 3.67
N PRO A 855 24.88 18.85 4.68
CA PRO A 855 24.31 17.50 4.76
C PRO A 855 23.32 17.27 3.61
N ILE A 856 23.54 16.20 2.83
CA ILE A 856 22.70 15.83 1.68
C ILE A 856 21.95 14.51 1.88
N PHE A 857 22.40 13.69 2.82
CA PHE A 857 21.77 12.41 3.16
C PHE A 857 22.12 12.03 4.59
N ASN A 858 21.14 11.50 5.33
CA ASN A 858 21.30 10.98 6.69
C ASN A 858 20.72 9.57 6.77
N THR A 859 21.39 8.69 7.48
CA THR A 859 20.88 7.37 7.88
C THR A 859 21.30 7.07 9.31
N ALA A 860 20.61 6.15 9.98
CA ALA A 860 21.01 5.63 11.29
C ALA A 860 21.51 4.18 11.15
N PRO A 861 22.50 3.75 11.95
CA PRO A 861 22.89 2.36 12.01
C PRO A 861 21.82 1.51 12.69
N LEU A 862 21.66 0.27 12.23
CA LEU A 862 20.75 -0.70 12.84
C LEU A 862 21.46 -1.36 14.03
N LEU A 863 21.26 -0.80 15.23
CA LEU A 863 21.90 -1.26 16.47
C LEU A 863 21.00 -2.27 17.20
N GLU A 864 20.92 -3.48 16.65
CA GLU A 864 20.32 -4.64 17.34
C GLU A 864 21.31 -5.28 18.33
N GLY A 865 20.79 -6.04 19.29
CA GLY A 865 21.60 -6.59 20.39
C GLY A 865 21.99 -5.48 21.38
N VAL A 866 20.99 -4.96 22.08
CA VAL A 866 21.18 -3.88 23.07
C VAL A 866 21.82 -4.47 24.33
N PRO A 867 23.02 -4.04 24.74
CA PRO A 867 23.64 -4.51 25.98
C PRO A 867 22.82 -4.10 27.20
N LYS A 868 22.73 -4.99 28.20
CA LYS A 868 22.18 -4.71 29.53
C LYS A 868 23.18 -4.13 30.53
N THR A 869 24.42 -3.98 30.11
CA THR A 869 25.50 -3.41 30.91
C THR A 869 25.80 -1.99 30.43
N ASP A 870 26.39 -1.18 31.32
CA ASP A 870 26.89 0.16 30.98
C ASP A 870 28.27 0.10 30.29
N GLU A 871 28.78 -1.10 29.99
CA GLU A 871 30.07 -1.33 29.36
C GLU A 871 30.08 -0.92 27.88
N ASP A 872 31.28 -0.75 27.35
CA ASP A 872 31.50 -0.34 25.97
C ASP A 872 31.32 -1.52 25.02
N HIS A 873 30.56 -1.28 23.96
CA HIS A 873 30.27 -2.28 22.94
C HIS A 873 30.64 -1.76 21.56
N PHE A 874 31.37 -2.58 20.82
CA PHE A 874 31.74 -2.33 19.45
C PHE A 874 30.64 -2.85 18.52
N TYR A 875 30.12 -1.95 17.69
CA TYR A 875 29.20 -2.24 16.61
C TYR A 875 29.88 -1.99 15.27
N LEU A 876 29.75 -2.93 14.35
CA LEU A 876 30.16 -2.78 12.96
C LEU A 876 28.93 -2.91 12.08
N CYS A 877 28.71 -1.91 11.21
CA CYS A 877 27.62 -1.88 10.25
C CYS A 877 28.17 -1.68 8.85
N ARG A 878 27.84 -2.59 7.94
CA ARG A 878 28.29 -2.57 6.55
C ARG A 878 27.16 -2.17 5.61
N TYR A 879 27.42 -1.13 4.83
CA TYR A 879 26.52 -0.56 3.84
C TYR A 879 27.02 -0.90 2.44
N GLU A 880 26.38 -1.88 1.80
CA GLU A 880 26.73 -2.35 0.45
C GLU A 880 26.41 -1.31 -0.65
N ASN A 881 26.94 -1.52 -1.86
CA ASN A 881 26.85 -0.60 -3.00
C ASN A 881 25.43 -0.20 -3.42
N HIS A 882 24.45 -1.06 -3.17
CA HIS A 882 23.03 -0.80 -3.44
C HIS A 882 22.32 0.01 -2.34
N THR A 883 22.98 0.29 -1.21
CA THR A 883 22.39 1.09 -0.13
C THR A 883 22.44 2.59 -0.47
N PRO A 884 21.44 3.39 -0.05
CA PRO A 884 21.43 4.83 -0.31
C PRO A 884 22.68 5.55 0.17
N LEU A 885 23.29 5.10 1.28
CA LEU A 885 24.54 5.67 1.80
C LEU A 885 25.68 5.60 0.76
N VAL A 886 25.80 4.51 0.01
CA VAL A 886 26.86 4.36 -1.00
C VAL A 886 26.44 4.94 -2.35
N LEU A 887 25.18 4.76 -2.75
CA LEU A 887 24.65 5.26 -4.04
C LEU A 887 24.73 6.79 -4.18
N PHE A 888 24.61 7.52 -3.08
CA PHE A 888 24.64 9.00 -3.11
C PHE A 888 26.04 9.61 -3.06
N LEU A 889 27.07 8.81 -2.79
CA LEU A 889 28.46 9.29 -2.73
C LEU A 889 28.94 9.75 -4.10
N LYS A 890 29.43 10.98 -4.14
CA LYS A 890 30.16 11.56 -5.27
C LYS A 890 31.54 11.99 -4.81
N ASP A 891 32.46 12.03 -5.77
CA ASP A 891 33.84 12.46 -5.55
C ASP A 891 33.89 13.80 -4.79
N GLY A 892 34.62 13.84 -3.67
CA GLY A 892 34.72 14.99 -2.77
C GLY A 892 33.68 15.06 -1.66
N ASP A 893 32.70 14.15 -1.59
CA ASP A 893 31.78 14.05 -0.46
C ASP A 893 32.50 13.57 0.80
N LYS A 894 32.02 13.98 1.97
CA LYS A 894 32.51 13.49 3.26
C LYS A 894 31.43 12.69 3.97
N ILE A 895 31.81 11.60 4.63
CA ILE A 895 30.91 10.81 5.48
C ILE A 895 31.30 11.10 6.92
N ARG A 896 30.32 11.47 7.75
CA ARG A 896 30.52 11.78 9.17
C ARG A 896 29.54 11.01 10.02
N VAL A 897 30.01 10.47 11.14
CA VAL A 897 29.16 9.84 12.17
C VAL A 897 29.05 10.80 13.35
N ALA A 898 27.84 11.07 13.82
CA ALA A 898 27.61 11.97 14.95
C ALA A 898 26.37 11.56 15.74
N THR A 899 26.29 11.98 17.01
CA THR A 899 25.08 11.84 17.81
C THR A 899 24.03 12.87 17.41
N GLN A 900 22.78 12.44 17.33
CA GLN A 900 21.64 13.33 17.13
C GLN A 900 21.38 14.09 18.43
N ASN A 901 21.19 15.41 18.34
CA ASN A 901 20.82 16.22 19.49
C ASN A 901 19.54 17.02 19.20
N PRO A 902 18.44 16.80 19.95
CA PRO A 902 18.29 15.81 21.03
C PRO A 902 18.21 14.36 20.50
N SER A 903 18.74 13.41 21.27
CA SER A 903 18.66 11.98 20.94
C SER A 903 17.22 11.49 21.14
N PRO A 904 16.68 10.66 20.22
CA PRO A 904 15.38 10.02 20.40
C PRO A 904 15.33 9.04 21.58
N VAL A 905 16.46 8.36 21.85
CA VAL A 905 16.66 7.43 22.97
C VAL A 905 17.63 8.06 23.96
N MET A 906 17.24 8.18 25.22
CA MET A 906 18.05 8.76 26.28
C MET A 906 19.06 7.74 26.83
N GLY A 907 20.24 8.21 27.26
CA GLY A 907 21.30 7.37 27.83
C GLY A 907 22.18 6.61 26.82
N VAL A 908 22.11 6.93 25.52
CA VAL A 908 23.00 6.32 24.51
C VAL A 908 24.19 7.24 24.27
N HIS A 909 25.40 6.74 24.52
CA HIS A 909 26.64 7.51 24.37
C HIS A 909 27.52 6.92 23.27
N LEU A 910 27.72 7.69 22.19
CA LEU A 910 28.75 7.38 21.20
C LEU A 910 30.11 7.81 21.74
N LYS A 911 30.99 6.85 22.03
CA LYS A 911 32.34 7.13 22.56
C LYS A 911 33.39 7.25 21.46
N LYS A 912 33.36 6.35 20.49
CA LYS A 912 34.28 6.34 19.34
C LYS A 912 33.52 6.01 18.07
N CYS A 913 33.97 6.53 16.94
CA CYS A 913 33.48 6.12 15.63
C CYS A 913 34.61 6.09 14.60
N GLY A 914 34.44 5.24 13.60
CA GLY A 914 35.35 5.09 12.49
C GLY A 914 34.61 4.68 11.23
N ILE A 915 35.14 5.08 10.08
CA ILE A 915 34.60 4.76 8.77
C ILE A 915 35.69 4.15 7.89
N HIS A 916 35.37 3.07 7.18
CA HIS A 916 36.24 2.45 6.20
C HIS A 916 35.52 2.32 4.85
N LEU A 917 36.20 2.72 3.78
CA LEU A 917 35.69 2.66 2.42
C LEU A 917 36.22 1.39 1.74
N VAL A 918 35.32 0.51 1.28
CA VAL A 918 35.69 -0.75 0.63
C VAL A 918 35.57 -0.59 -0.87
N PHE A 919 36.68 -0.70 -1.61
CA PHE A 919 36.68 -0.70 -3.07
C PHE A 919 36.81 -2.10 -3.66
N GLU A 920 36.62 -2.20 -4.97
CA GLU A 920 36.81 -3.42 -5.73
C GLU A 920 38.20 -4.03 -5.50
N ASN A 921 38.22 -5.30 -5.09
CA ASN A 921 39.39 -6.09 -4.66
C ASN A 921 39.95 -5.77 -3.26
N ASP A 922 39.31 -4.90 -2.48
CA ASP A 922 39.69 -4.67 -1.07
C ASP A 922 38.95 -5.61 -0.09
N ASP A 923 37.89 -6.26 -0.57
CA ASP A 923 36.98 -7.10 0.21
C ASP A 923 37.36 -8.59 0.17
N ASP A 924 36.66 -9.43 0.93
CA ASP A 924 36.99 -10.85 1.11
C ASP A 924 37.11 -11.64 -0.21
N TYR A 925 38.20 -12.40 -0.37
CA TYR A 925 38.42 -13.30 -1.49
C TYR A 925 37.93 -14.72 -1.19
N VAL A 926 37.45 -15.45 -2.21
CA VAL A 926 36.90 -16.82 -2.05
C VAL A 926 38.00 -17.88 -1.84
N GLY A 927 39.29 -17.52 -2.02
CA GLY A 927 40.43 -18.42 -1.83
C GLY A 927 41.03 -18.45 -0.42
N ASP A 928 42.08 -19.27 -0.26
CA ASP A 928 42.85 -19.42 0.99
C ASP A 928 43.83 -18.25 1.15
N GLU A 929 43.61 -17.40 2.16
CA GLU A 929 44.32 -16.11 2.34
C GLU A 929 45.62 -16.23 3.15
N ASN A 930 46.02 -17.45 3.53
CA ASN A 930 47.22 -17.75 4.32
C ASN A 930 48.57 -17.44 3.61
N LEU A 931 48.54 -16.83 2.43
CA LEU A 931 49.72 -16.56 1.58
C LEU A 931 49.99 -15.06 1.32
N PHE A 932 49.20 -14.14 1.89
CA PHE A 932 49.31 -12.70 1.63
C PHE A 932 50.03 -11.94 2.77
N GLY A 933 50.89 -10.96 2.43
CA GLY A 933 51.53 -10.07 3.41
C GLY A 933 50.55 -9.05 4.03
N GLU A 934 50.92 -8.39 5.14
CA GLU A 934 50.07 -7.47 5.93
C GLU A 934 49.34 -6.39 5.08
N GLY A 935 49.91 -5.96 3.96
CA GLY A 935 49.31 -4.98 3.04
C GLY A 935 48.22 -5.51 2.10
N GLN A 936 47.97 -6.83 2.06
CA GLN A 936 47.04 -7.51 1.14
C GLN A 936 45.91 -8.29 1.84
N GLN A 937 45.75 -8.11 3.16
CA GLN A 937 44.71 -8.76 3.94
C GLN A 937 43.32 -8.19 3.64
N SER A 938 42.33 -9.09 3.54
CA SER A 938 40.90 -8.75 3.43
C SER A 938 40.39 -8.00 4.66
N VAL A 939 39.23 -7.35 4.52
CA VAL A 939 38.57 -6.66 5.64
C VAL A 939 38.29 -7.64 6.78
N SER A 940 37.82 -8.85 6.49
CA SER A 940 37.53 -9.85 7.52
C SER A 940 38.79 -10.33 8.20
N GLN A 941 39.90 -10.55 7.47
CA GLN A 941 41.18 -10.92 8.09
C GLN A 941 41.72 -9.83 9.01
N LYS A 942 41.58 -8.55 8.63
CA LYS A 942 41.96 -7.41 9.48
C LYS A 942 41.10 -7.30 10.74
N LEU A 943 39.80 -7.60 10.64
CA LEU A 943 38.90 -7.67 11.79
C LEU A 943 39.27 -8.85 12.70
N THR A 944 39.58 -10.02 12.14
CA THR A 944 40.09 -11.17 12.89
C THR A 944 41.34 -10.82 13.69
N THR A 945 42.34 -10.20 13.06
CA THR A 945 43.58 -9.81 13.76
C THR A 945 43.30 -8.81 14.87
N PHE A 946 42.42 -7.83 14.65
CA PHE A 946 42.01 -6.86 15.67
C PHE A 946 41.32 -7.51 16.87
N MET A 947 40.39 -8.44 16.62
CA MET A 947 39.67 -9.15 17.68
C MET A 947 40.55 -10.17 18.42
N GLY A 948 41.65 -10.61 17.80
CA GLY A 948 42.59 -11.59 18.35
C GLY A 948 43.77 -11.01 19.14
N SER A 949 44.10 -9.73 18.96
CA SER A 949 45.10 -9.05 19.79
C SER A 949 44.51 -8.76 21.17
N SER A 950 44.91 -9.51 22.21
CA SER A 950 44.46 -9.24 23.57
C SER A 950 44.99 -7.88 24.06
N GLU A 951 44.32 -7.27 25.04
CA GLU A 951 44.75 -6.01 25.67
C GLU A 951 46.13 -6.09 26.36
N GLU A 952 46.66 -7.29 26.60
CA GLU A 952 47.95 -7.47 27.28
C GLU A 952 49.16 -7.17 26.38
N ASP A 953 49.03 -7.27 25.05
CA ASP A 953 50.16 -7.11 24.12
C ASP A 953 50.43 -5.64 23.70
N LYS A 954 49.59 -4.68 24.11
CA LYS A 954 49.71 -3.26 23.68
C LYS A 954 50.49 -2.35 24.64
N GLN A 955 51.03 -2.89 25.73
CA GLN A 955 51.95 -2.16 26.62
C GLN A 955 53.40 -2.53 26.37
N THR A 956 53.96 -2.17 25.21
CA THR A 956 55.39 -1.84 25.06
C THR A 956 55.64 -1.45 23.62
N LEU A 957 55.97 -0.17 23.37
CA LEU A 957 56.91 0.29 22.34
C LEU A 957 56.91 1.82 22.33
N ASP A 958 57.84 2.40 23.09
CA ASP A 958 58.24 3.80 22.96
C ASP A 958 59.19 3.99 21.75
N PRO A 959 59.21 5.17 21.09
CA PRO A 959 59.86 5.35 19.80
C PRO A 959 61.33 5.80 19.95
N ILE A 960 62.22 5.23 19.14
CA ILE A 960 63.57 5.79 18.92
C ILE A 960 63.72 6.24 17.47
N SER A 961 64.00 7.53 17.34
CA SER A 961 64.43 8.26 16.16
C SER A 961 65.68 7.69 15.49
N LYS A 962 65.78 7.74 14.16
CA LYS A 962 66.95 8.33 13.47
C LYS A 962 66.72 8.58 11.98
N VAL A 963 67.28 9.71 11.57
CA VAL A 963 67.41 10.31 10.24
C VAL A 963 68.45 9.56 9.42
N GLU A 964 68.24 9.36 8.11
CA GLU A 964 69.28 9.60 7.08
C GLU A 964 68.76 9.60 5.63
N ARG A 965 69.57 10.19 4.76
CA ARG A 965 69.26 10.81 3.46
C ARG A 965 69.51 9.90 2.26
N GLU A 966 69.08 10.43 1.10
CA GLU A 966 69.68 10.32 -0.25
C GLU A 966 69.20 9.22 -1.23
N LYS A 967 68.26 9.61 -2.12
CA LYS A 967 68.41 9.90 -3.59
C LYS A 967 68.97 8.81 -4.56
N PRO A 968 68.81 8.96 -5.90
CA PRO A 968 67.90 8.11 -6.70
C PRO A 968 68.53 7.48 -7.97
N GLU A 969 67.90 6.49 -8.61
CA GLU A 969 68.19 6.05 -10.00
C GLU A 969 66.94 5.34 -10.58
N ARG A 970 66.25 5.79 -11.64
CA ARG A 970 66.54 5.91 -13.09
C ARG A 970 66.97 4.63 -13.80
N LYS A 971 66.04 4.07 -14.61
CA LYS A 971 66.12 3.74 -16.07
C LYS A 971 65.19 2.54 -16.39
N GLN A 972 64.69 2.28 -17.59
CA GLN A 972 64.49 2.99 -18.86
C GLN A 972 63.97 1.93 -19.86
N ARG A 973 62.84 2.19 -20.55
CA ARG A 973 62.46 1.78 -21.94
C ARG A 973 62.55 0.28 -22.34
N ASP A 974 61.91 -0.28 -23.36
CA ASP A 974 61.18 0.09 -24.60
C ASP A 974 60.01 -0.93 -24.74
N GLY A 975 59.01 -0.88 -25.62
CA GLY A 975 58.70 -0.09 -26.81
C GLY A 975 57.64 -0.85 -27.64
N ASN A 976 56.92 -0.10 -28.48
CA ASN A 976 56.07 -0.50 -29.63
C ASN A 976 54.72 -1.22 -29.33
N SER A 977 53.62 -1.06 -30.10
CA SER A 977 53.13 -0.10 -31.10
C SER A 977 51.78 -0.64 -31.63
N PHE A 978 50.72 0.17 -31.55
CA PHE A 978 49.49 0.24 -32.38
C PHE A 978 48.62 -1.01 -32.70
N VAL A 979 47.30 -0.93 -32.43
CA VAL A 979 46.19 -0.89 -33.43
C VAL A 979 44.94 -0.24 -32.79
N LEU A 980 44.28 0.64 -33.55
CA LEU A 980 43.00 1.32 -33.27
C LEU A 980 41.79 0.36 -33.47
N LEU A 981 40.80 0.40 -32.59
CA LEU A 981 39.39 0.24 -32.98
C LEU A 981 38.47 0.95 -31.96
N PHE A 982 37.70 1.94 -32.43
CA PHE A 982 36.60 2.57 -31.71
C PHE A 982 35.35 1.68 -31.80
N ILE A 983 34.77 1.29 -30.66
CA ILE A 983 33.33 1.05 -30.55
C ILE A 983 32.86 1.64 -29.21
N VAL A 984 31.96 2.62 -29.32
CA VAL A 984 31.23 3.26 -28.22
C VAL A 984 30.03 2.38 -27.87
N LEU A 985 29.91 2.01 -26.60
CA LEU A 985 28.72 1.56 -25.87
C LEU A 985 29.10 1.63 -24.35
N PRO A 986 28.20 1.65 -23.36
CA PRO A 986 26.73 1.66 -23.44
C PRO A 986 25.98 2.39 -22.27
N LEU A 987 24.64 2.28 -22.33
CA LEU A 987 23.64 2.15 -21.24
C LEU A 987 23.12 3.39 -20.47
N SER A 988 21.88 3.74 -20.81
CA SER A 988 20.69 3.50 -19.97
C SER A 988 20.92 3.21 -18.47
N PHE A 989 20.46 4.13 -17.62
CA PHE A 989 19.98 3.84 -16.28
C PHE A 989 19.07 4.99 -15.85
N LEU A 990 17.75 4.74 -15.78
CA LEU A 990 16.78 5.43 -14.91
C LEU A 990 15.38 4.91 -15.24
N LEU A 991 15.01 3.76 -14.67
CA LEU A 991 13.62 3.38 -14.39
C LEU A 991 13.60 2.09 -13.57
N LEU A 992 13.95 2.19 -12.29
CA LEU A 992 13.62 1.15 -11.30
C LEU A 992 13.46 1.68 -9.86
N SER A 993 13.29 3.00 -9.66
CA SER A 993 13.02 3.56 -8.31
C SER A 993 11.72 4.35 -8.18
N TRP A 994 10.78 4.22 -9.13
CA TRP A 994 9.55 5.04 -9.12
C TRP A 994 8.24 4.27 -8.90
N LEU A 995 8.29 2.99 -8.51
CA LEU A 995 7.10 2.17 -8.26
C LEU A 995 6.98 1.56 -6.85
N VAL A 996 7.82 1.97 -5.89
CA VAL A 996 7.74 1.49 -4.48
C VAL A 996 7.40 2.62 -3.48
N PHE A 997 7.27 3.88 -3.91
CA PHE A 997 7.06 5.01 -2.98
C PHE A 997 5.64 5.61 -2.96
N MET A 998 4.63 4.92 -3.50
CA MET A 998 3.22 5.38 -3.48
C MET A 998 2.26 4.29 -2.96
N PHE A 999 2.63 3.60 -1.89
CA PHE A 999 1.70 2.80 -1.08
C PHE A 999 1.80 3.03 0.43
N TYR A 1000 2.55 4.05 0.86
CA TYR A 1000 2.57 4.52 2.25
C TYR A 1000 2.37 6.04 2.27
N ILE A 1001 1.10 6.44 2.28
CA ILE A 1001 0.48 7.61 2.95
C ILE A 1001 -0.98 7.61 2.48
N TYR A 1002 -1.89 7.36 3.43
CA TYR A 1002 -3.34 7.07 3.35
C TYR A 1002 -3.74 5.60 3.60
N SER A 1003 -3.45 5.14 4.82
CA SER A 1003 -4.35 4.38 5.71
C SER A 1003 -3.92 4.65 7.14
#